data_AF-A0A1A2NVS9-F1
#
_entry.id   AF-A0A1A2NVS9-F1
#
_cell.length_a   1.000
_cell.length_b   1.000
_cell.length_c   1.000
_cell.angle_alpha   90.00
_cell.angle_beta   90.00
_cell.angle_gamma   90.00
#
_symmetry.space_group_name_H-M   'P 1'
#
loop_
_entity.id
_entity.type
_entity.pdbx_description
1 polymer ?
#
loop_
_entity_poly.entity_id
_entity_poly.type
_entity_poly.pdbx_seq_one_letter_code
_entity_poly.pdbx_strand_id
1 'polypeptide(L)'
;MAPVTTAPPAQADEFDWIADLFDPSSWFAVEPADAGTFDMTSMLDQWLYEPLHTSMEAWISSDFGAMVNGWINTSAGQFLIGDGADGTAEHPDGGNGGLWFGDGGDGWDSTEAGVAGGNGGNAPGWLGDGGNGGDGGAGANGGNGGAGGTWMGNGGAGGAGGASLDPTIIGGDGGIGGTASAWFFGNGGNGGIGGAGADGAAGTYANGGTGNGGNGGHGGNGGAGGRSGFMFGNGGNGGDGGEAGASGDGATGTIDHVDGGDGGLGGWGGAGGAAGARGSTIYSSPVYGQAGHLGAGADGGNGGNGGNAYQDANGNYLGDGGNGGDGGYSNGLFARTGAGADGGSGGNGGDGLNGGNGGNGQSATASNGGSEPGGKGGDGGNGGFASAGKGGNGGNGGSSRGGGAGLGGNGGDGATDDATVKTIGGNGGRGGSTLGADGAGGRGGNGGTGTYAGGNGGAGGGGGRGGYAGGDGGDGGTSTGWQHDGVTYSHGGNGGDGGRGATPGTDTAAGDGGAGGAGGNGATGNNVVSIGGNGGNGGAGGSASGGVAAGNGGSGGAGGSGTASGGNGGSGGSGGNATVPLTGGTGGTAGNGGAGGAGGDSGGVTMPTDNPYGAGPSHAGNGGNGGNGGTGTSDAGGTGGDGGAGGAGGNAQGTVNGGNGGTGGTGGTGFKGSVATNPAHAAGGNGGDGGVGGNGGQGGAGGTAVSGNGGAGGNGGAGGTGGAGASGGNGGTDSAGTQLAGGNGGNGGAGGNGGQHGTGGASSSGTAGANGTGGAAGNGGAGGAGGTGSPAGQAGTDGTDGQPGQ
;
A
#
# COMPACT_ATOMS: atom_id res chain seq x y z
N MET A 1 -49.57 30.40 -54.15
CA MET A 1 -49.99 29.20 -53.40
C MET A 1 -50.41 29.67 -52.02
N ALA A 2 -51.67 29.41 -51.68
CA ALA A 2 -52.34 29.85 -50.46
C ALA A 2 -52.03 28.91 -49.27
N PRO A 3 -52.19 29.40 -48.02
CA PRO A 3 -52.13 28.59 -46.81
C PRO A 3 -53.52 28.14 -46.31
N VAL A 4 -53.51 27.24 -45.32
CA VAL A 4 -54.55 26.88 -44.33
C VAL A 4 -55.63 25.86 -44.75
N THR A 5 -55.66 24.71 -44.03
CA THR A 5 -56.81 24.22 -43.25
C THR A 5 -56.32 23.30 -42.11
N THR A 6 -56.19 23.86 -40.90
CA THR A 6 -56.95 23.55 -39.66
C THR A 6 -56.55 22.29 -38.89
N ALA A 7 -55.95 22.50 -37.71
CA ALA A 7 -55.80 21.52 -36.66
C ALA A 7 -57.18 21.15 -36.05
N PRO A 8 -57.44 19.87 -35.70
CA PRO A 8 -58.52 19.50 -34.81
C PRO A 8 -58.18 19.92 -33.36
N PRO A 9 -59.19 20.20 -32.53
CA PRO A 9 -59.03 20.88 -31.25
C PRO A 9 -58.29 20.01 -30.23
N ALA A 10 -57.34 20.62 -29.51
CA ALA A 10 -56.93 20.11 -28.21
C ALA A 10 -58.15 20.18 -27.28
N GLN A 11 -58.72 19.03 -26.96
CA GLN A 11 -59.51 18.86 -25.75
C GLN A 11 -58.47 18.57 -24.67
N ALA A 12 -57.96 19.62 -24.03
CA ALA A 12 -57.32 19.47 -22.73
C ALA A 12 -58.46 19.53 -21.72
N ASP A 13 -58.94 18.37 -21.29
CA ASP A 13 -59.86 18.30 -20.16
C ASP A 13 -59.04 18.47 -18.87
N GLU A 14 -59.46 19.35 -17.96
CA GLU A 14 -58.75 19.79 -16.74
C GLU A 14 -58.40 18.66 -15.75
N PHE A 15 -58.81 17.42 -16.04
CA PHE A 15 -58.59 16.22 -15.23
C PHE A 15 -57.86 15.09 -15.95
N ASP A 16 -57.40 15.30 -17.19
CA ASP A 16 -56.72 14.26 -17.98
C ASP A 16 -55.37 13.86 -17.35
N TRP A 17 -54.70 14.81 -16.68
CA TRP A 17 -53.47 14.54 -15.93
C TRP A 17 -53.70 13.64 -14.71
N ILE A 18 -54.89 13.67 -14.10
CA ILE A 18 -55.27 12.75 -13.02
C ILE A 18 -55.58 11.37 -13.59
N ALA A 19 -56.18 11.28 -14.78
CA ALA A 19 -56.47 10.00 -15.44
C ALA A 19 -55.19 9.30 -15.94
N ASP A 20 -54.25 10.03 -16.53
CA ASP A 20 -52.94 9.50 -16.97
C ASP A 20 -52.02 9.16 -15.80
N LEU A 21 -52.10 9.88 -14.67
CA LEU A 21 -51.36 9.58 -13.43
C LEU A 21 -51.78 8.24 -12.79
N PHE A 22 -53.02 7.80 -13.01
CA PHE A 22 -53.54 6.52 -12.52
C PHE A 22 -53.72 5.46 -13.62
N ASP A 23 -53.24 5.68 -14.85
CA ASP A 23 -53.23 4.66 -15.90
C ASP A 23 -52.11 3.63 -15.63
N PRO A 24 -52.42 2.37 -15.27
CA PRO A 24 -51.41 1.37 -15.01
C PRO A 24 -50.60 0.98 -16.27
N SER A 25 -51.08 1.31 -17.47
CA SER A 25 -50.39 0.97 -18.72
C SER A 25 -49.15 1.82 -18.98
N SER A 26 -49.10 3.04 -18.43
CA SER A 26 -47.90 3.88 -18.40
C SER A 26 -46.89 3.42 -17.35
N TRP A 27 -47.35 2.73 -16.29
CA TRP A 27 -46.50 2.16 -15.22
C TRP A 27 -45.73 0.90 -15.64
N PHE A 28 -46.05 0.28 -16.79
CA PHE A 28 -45.43 -0.97 -17.27
C PHE A 28 -44.69 -0.82 -18.61
N ALA A 29 -44.57 0.39 -19.17
CA ALA A 29 -43.84 0.62 -20.41
C ALA A 29 -42.34 0.85 -20.15
N VAL A 30 -41.62 -0.20 -19.73
CA VAL A 30 -40.16 -0.21 -19.74
C VAL A 30 -39.69 -0.53 -21.16
N GLU A 31 -39.14 0.45 -21.88
CA GLU A 31 -38.32 0.16 -23.06
C GLU A 31 -36.97 -0.42 -22.61
N PRO A 32 -36.42 -1.45 -23.30
CA PRO A 32 -35.25 -2.17 -22.83
C PRO A 32 -33.99 -1.37 -23.16
N ALA A 33 -33.61 -0.44 -22.29
CA ALA A 33 -32.29 0.16 -22.27
C ALA A 33 -31.61 -0.20 -20.94
N ASP A 34 -30.54 -0.98 -21.05
CA ASP A 34 -29.68 -1.52 -19.98
C ASP A 34 -30.38 -2.28 -18.84
N ALA A 35 -30.00 -3.56 -18.69
CA ALA A 35 -30.18 -4.29 -17.44
C ALA A 35 -29.23 -3.75 -16.36
N GLY A 36 -29.37 -2.46 -16.03
CA GLY A 36 -29.06 -1.95 -14.70
C GLY A 36 -30.13 -2.45 -13.74
N THR A 37 -29.73 -2.74 -12.50
CA THR A 37 -30.66 -3.13 -11.43
C THR A 37 -31.85 -2.18 -11.36
N PHE A 38 -33.07 -2.72 -11.43
CA PHE A 38 -34.32 -1.96 -11.30
C PHE A 38 -34.36 -1.23 -9.94
N ASP A 39 -34.29 0.11 -9.96
CA ASP A 39 -34.28 0.99 -8.77
C ASP A 39 -35.64 1.68 -8.60
N MET A 40 -36.49 1.11 -7.74
CA MET A 40 -37.78 1.72 -7.41
C MET A 40 -37.65 2.99 -6.57
N THR A 41 -36.56 3.17 -5.80
CA THR A 41 -36.40 4.37 -5.00
C THR A 41 -36.15 5.60 -5.87
N SER A 42 -35.25 5.51 -6.86
CA SER A 42 -35.08 6.58 -7.84
C SER A 42 -36.34 6.81 -8.68
N MET A 43 -37.09 5.76 -9.01
CA MET A 43 -38.34 5.90 -9.74
C MET A 43 -39.41 6.64 -8.90
N LEU A 44 -39.59 6.26 -7.64
CA LEU A 44 -40.54 6.93 -6.75
C LEU A 44 -40.14 8.37 -6.45
N ASP A 45 -38.84 8.64 -6.31
CA ASP A 45 -38.32 10.00 -6.14
C ASP A 45 -38.69 10.87 -7.35
N GLN A 46 -38.26 10.46 -8.55
CA GLN A 46 -38.35 11.26 -9.76
C GLN A 46 -39.77 11.39 -10.33
N TRP A 47 -40.59 10.33 -10.21
CA TRP A 47 -41.89 10.26 -10.90
C TRP A 47 -43.10 10.43 -9.97
N LEU A 48 -42.91 10.34 -8.65
CA LEU A 48 -43.99 10.49 -7.68
C LEU A 48 -43.71 11.60 -6.68
N TYR A 49 -42.56 11.57 -5.99
CA TYR A 49 -42.26 12.53 -4.92
C TYR A 49 -41.98 13.92 -5.46
N GLU A 50 -40.99 14.06 -6.35
CA GLU A 50 -40.55 15.35 -6.90
C GLU A 50 -41.69 16.15 -7.55
N PRO A 51 -42.59 15.55 -8.36
CA PRO A 51 -43.72 16.30 -8.92
C PRO A 51 -44.75 16.74 -7.87
N LEU A 52 -45.02 15.89 -6.86
CA LEU A 52 -45.93 16.21 -5.77
C LEU A 52 -45.36 17.33 -4.88
N HIS A 53 -44.09 17.21 -4.50
CA HIS A 53 -43.35 18.20 -3.73
C HIS A 53 -43.29 19.54 -4.47
N THR A 54 -42.88 19.54 -5.74
CA THR A 54 -42.88 20.76 -6.58
C THR A 54 -44.26 21.41 -6.65
N SER A 55 -45.33 20.63 -6.76
CA SER A 55 -46.69 21.17 -6.81
C SER A 55 -47.14 21.78 -5.47
N MET A 56 -46.71 21.19 -4.35
CA MET A 56 -46.91 21.71 -3.01
C MET A 56 -46.18 23.03 -2.83
N GLU A 57 -44.90 23.10 -3.21
CA GLU A 57 -44.08 24.31 -3.14
C GLU A 57 -44.65 25.44 -4.00
N ALA A 58 -45.09 25.11 -5.22
CA ALA A 58 -45.76 26.08 -6.10
C ALA A 58 -47.07 26.60 -5.50
N TRP A 59 -47.81 25.77 -4.73
CA TRP A 59 -48.99 26.24 -4.01
C TRP A 59 -48.62 27.16 -2.85
N ILE A 60 -47.69 26.72 -1.98
CA ILE A 60 -47.29 27.43 -0.77
C ILE A 60 -46.74 28.82 -1.10
N SER A 61 -45.92 28.91 -2.15
CA SER A 61 -45.28 30.15 -2.61
C SER A 61 -46.18 31.06 -3.47
N SER A 62 -47.33 30.58 -3.95
CA SER A 62 -48.23 31.40 -4.77
C SER A 62 -48.98 32.48 -3.97
N ASP A 63 -49.26 33.63 -4.58
CA ASP A 63 -50.02 34.72 -3.93
C ASP A 63 -51.38 34.26 -3.38
N PHE A 64 -52.08 33.41 -4.15
CA PHE A 64 -53.38 32.88 -3.75
C PHE A 64 -53.24 31.83 -2.64
N GLY A 65 -52.29 30.89 -2.78
CA GLY A 65 -52.02 29.88 -1.77
C GLY A 65 -51.58 30.50 -0.45
N ALA A 66 -50.66 31.46 -0.46
CA ALA A 66 -50.21 32.20 0.72
C ALA A 66 -51.37 32.89 1.46
N MET A 67 -52.33 33.50 0.73
CA MET A 67 -53.53 34.09 1.34
C MET A 67 -54.39 33.03 2.04
N VAL A 68 -54.63 31.89 1.37
CA VAL A 68 -55.44 30.79 1.90
C VAL A 68 -54.75 30.14 3.11
N ASN A 69 -53.47 29.81 2.98
CA ASN A 69 -52.63 29.22 4.02
C ASN A 69 -52.56 30.13 5.25
N GLY A 70 -52.38 31.44 5.04
CA GLY A 70 -52.40 32.44 6.12
C GLY A 70 -53.72 32.48 6.89
N TRP A 71 -54.86 32.37 6.19
CA TRP A 71 -56.17 32.26 6.84
C TRP A 71 -56.31 30.95 7.63
N ILE A 72 -55.87 29.81 7.07
CA ILE A 72 -55.92 28.50 7.73
C ILE A 72 -55.07 28.52 9.01
N ASN A 73 -53.81 28.95 8.92
CA ASN A 73 -52.88 29.01 10.04
C ASN A 73 -53.40 29.93 11.15
N THR A 74 -53.89 31.13 10.79
CA THR A 74 -54.43 32.09 11.75
C THR A 74 -55.71 31.57 12.42
N SER A 75 -56.59 30.92 11.66
CA SER A 75 -57.85 30.37 12.18
C SER A 75 -57.62 29.16 13.09
N ALA A 76 -56.58 28.37 12.82
CA ALA A 76 -56.20 27.22 13.64
C ALA A 76 -55.32 27.60 14.85
N GLY A 77 -54.68 28.77 14.82
CA GLY A 77 -53.71 29.21 15.84
C GLY A 77 -52.41 28.38 15.85
N GLN A 78 -52.11 27.68 14.75
CA GLN A 78 -50.95 26.83 14.57
C GLN A 78 -50.36 27.03 13.17
N PHE A 79 -49.06 26.79 13.02
CA PHE A 79 -48.41 26.79 11.72
C PHE A 79 -48.65 25.43 11.04
N LEU A 80 -49.69 25.35 10.21
CA LEU A 80 -50.16 24.11 9.59
C LEU A 80 -49.63 23.94 8.16
N ILE A 81 -49.63 25.01 7.38
CA ILE A 81 -49.24 25.00 5.97
C ILE A 81 -48.24 26.13 5.72
N GLY A 82 -47.06 25.79 5.23
CA GLY A 82 -46.02 26.73 4.83
C GLY A 82 -44.64 26.28 5.26
N ASP A 83 -43.63 26.86 4.63
CA ASP A 83 -42.25 26.47 4.85
C ASP A 83 -41.67 27.15 6.07
N GLY A 84 -40.71 26.48 6.67
CA GLY A 84 -39.89 27.05 7.72
C GLY A 84 -39.11 28.26 7.21
N ALA A 85 -38.96 29.27 8.06
CA ALA A 85 -38.10 30.40 7.72
C ALA A 85 -36.64 29.96 7.77
N ASP A 86 -35.86 30.35 6.77
CA ASP A 86 -34.41 30.11 6.79
C ASP A 86 -33.74 30.81 7.97
N GLY A 87 -32.66 30.19 8.43
CA GLY A 87 -31.79 30.73 9.47
C GLY A 87 -31.14 32.04 9.05
N THR A 88 -30.88 32.90 10.02
CA THR A 88 -30.09 34.12 9.86
C THR A 88 -28.94 34.16 10.87
N ALA A 89 -28.02 35.11 10.73
CA ALA A 89 -26.95 35.30 11.70
C ALA A 89 -27.45 35.45 13.15
N GLU A 90 -28.61 36.09 13.35
CA GLU A 90 -29.20 36.30 14.68
C GLU A 90 -30.03 35.10 15.17
N HIS A 91 -30.58 34.30 14.25
CA HIS A 91 -31.30 33.06 14.54
C HIS A 91 -30.81 31.96 13.59
N PRO A 92 -29.69 31.31 13.91
CA PRO A 92 -28.98 30.45 12.95
C PRO A 92 -29.80 29.26 12.48
N ASP A 93 -30.60 28.66 13.35
CA ASP A 93 -31.39 27.48 12.99
C ASP A 93 -32.57 27.85 12.09
N GLY A 94 -32.79 27.03 11.05
CA GLY A 94 -33.97 27.07 10.21
C GLY A 94 -35.23 26.70 11.00
N GLY A 95 -36.32 27.40 10.72
CA GLY A 95 -37.62 27.14 11.30
C GLY A 95 -38.21 25.82 10.82
N ASN A 96 -39.06 25.18 11.63
CA ASN A 96 -39.78 24.00 11.17
C ASN A 96 -40.88 24.39 10.15
N GLY A 97 -41.13 23.51 9.19
CA GLY A 97 -42.27 23.57 8.28
C GLY A 97 -43.62 23.34 8.96
N GLY A 98 -44.68 23.52 8.20
CA GLY A 98 -46.06 23.35 8.65
C GLY A 98 -46.36 21.92 9.15
N LEU A 99 -47.24 21.82 10.16
CA LEU A 99 -47.65 20.52 10.73
C LEU A 99 -48.42 19.62 9.76
N TRP A 100 -48.86 20.15 8.61
CA TRP A 100 -49.54 19.40 7.55
C TRP A 100 -48.70 19.36 6.27
N PHE A 101 -48.25 20.53 5.77
CA PHE A 101 -47.51 20.66 4.52
C PHE A 101 -46.47 21.78 4.62
N GLY A 102 -45.32 21.57 4.01
CA GLY A 102 -44.25 22.54 3.89
C GLY A 102 -42.92 22.02 4.39
N ASP A 103 -41.87 22.62 3.87
CA ASP A 103 -40.50 22.21 4.11
C ASP A 103 -39.93 22.85 5.37
N GLY A 104 -38.87 22.25 5.92
CA GLY A 104 -38.05 22.93 6.92
C GLY A 104 -37.20 24.03 6.27
N GLY A 105 -37.02 25.15 6.95
CA GLY A 105 -36.12 26.21 6.47
C GLY A 105 -34.67 25.78 6.56
N ASP A 106 -33.83 26.30 5.67
CA ASP A 106 -32.40 26.01 5.68
C ASP A 106 -31.72 26.65 6.90
N GLY A 107 -30.68 26.02 7.41
CA GLY A 107 -29.82 26.60 8.43
C GLY A 107 -28.94 27.71 7.86
N TRP A 108 -28.55 28.66 8.70
CA TRP A 108 -27.67 29.76 8.29
C TRP A 108 -26.23 29.30 8.03
N ASP A 109 -25.69 29.66 6.86
CA ASP A 109 -24.27 29.53 6.55
C ASP A 109 -23.45 30.59 7.30
N SER A 110 -22.68 30.14 8.28
CA SER A 110 -21.83 31.03 9.07
C SER A 110 -20.59 31.43 8.28
N THR A 111 -20.33 32.73 8.23
CA THR A 111 -19.06 33.30 7.72
C THR A 111 -18.13 33.77 8.85
N GLU A 112 -18.55 33.59 10.11
CA GLU A 112 -17.82 34.02 11.29
C GLU A 112 -16.97 32.88 11.86
N ALA A 113 -15.67 33.12 12.06
CA ALA A 113 -14.76 32.11 12.60
C ALA A 113 -15.21 31.61 13.98
N GLY A 114 -15.18 30.29 14.17
CA GLY A 114 -15.60 29.63 15.42
C GLY A 114 -17.12 29.59 15.64
N VAL A 115 -17.94 30.13 14.72
CA VAL A 115 -19.41 30.09 14.81
C VAL A 115 -19.93 28.99 13.90
N ALA A 116 -20.64 28.02 14.49
CA ALA A 116 -21.22 26.90 13.78
C ALA A 116 -22.33 27.34 12.81
N GLY A 117 -22.53 26.53 11.78
CA GLY A 117 -23.67 26.67 10.89
C GLY A 117 -24.97 26.33 11.61
N GLY A 118 -26.06 26.96 11.18
CA GLY A 118 -27.39 26.71 11.71
C GLY A 118 -27.90 25.32 11.37
N ASN A 119 -28.67 24.69 12.25
CA ASN A 119 -29.34 23.44 11.89
C ASN A 119 -30.50 23.73 10.95
N GLY A 120 -30.75 22.84 9.99
CA GLY A 120 -31.94 22.87 9.17
C GLY A 120 -33.19 22.56 9.98
N GLY A 121 -34.29 23.21 9.61
CA GLY A 121 -35.60 22.99 10.20
C GLY A 121 -36.19 21.64 9.82
N ASN A 122 -37.02 21.07 10.68
CA ASN A 122 -37.73 19.82 10.34
C ASN A 122 -39.00 20.12 9.53
N ALA A 123 -39.41 19.19 8.68
CA ALA A 123 -40.74 19.14 8.09
C ALA A 123 -41.62 18.13 8.87
N PRO A 124 -42.28 18.53 9.96
CA PRO A 124 -43.10 17.61 10.77
C PRO A 124 -44.40 17.17 10.08
N GLY A 125 -44.72 17.77 8.93
CA GLY A 125 -45.93 17.55 8.15
C GLY A 125 -46.06 16.16 7.54
N TRP A 126 -47.12 15.99 6.75
CA TRP A 126 -47.36 14.75 6.00
C TRP A 126 -46.43 14.69 4.77
N LEU A 127 -46.32 15.81 4.05
CA LEU A 127 -45.42 15.98 2.92
C LEU A 127 -44.51 17.19 3.21
N GLY A 128 -43.20 17.00 3.02
CA GLY A 128 -42.20 18.06 3.14
C GLY A 128 -40.79 17.52 3.37
N ASP A 129 -39.80 18.25 2.89
CA ASP A 129 -38.38 17.98 3.06
C ASP A 129 -37.83 18.71 4.29
N GLY A 130 -36.91 18.05 4.99
CA GLY A 130 -36.14 18.74 6.03
C GLY A 130 -35.21 19.77 5.40
N GLY A 131 -35.05 20.92 6.05
CA GLY A 131 -34.12 21.96 5.60
C GLY A 131 -32.67 21.48 5.73
N ASN A 132 -31.79 22.01 4.88
CA ASN A 132 -30.37 21.72 4.96
C ASN A 132 -29.75 22.38 6.18
N GLY A 133 -28.73 21.74 6.77
CA GLY A 133 -27.88 22.41 7.74
C GLY A 133 -26.96 23.41 7.02
N GLY A 134 -26.73 24.56 7.64
CA GLY A 134 -25.83 25.58 7.11
C GLY A 134 -24.36 25.25 7.34
N ASP A 135 -23.49 25.83 6.54
CA ASP A 135 -22.04 25.68 6.64
C ASP A 135 -21.48 26.35 7.91
N GLY A 136 -20.48 25.71 8.51
CA GLY A 136 -19.73 26.28 9.63
C GLY A 136 -18.76 27.35 9.17
N GLY A 137 -18.62 28.42 9.96
CA GLY A 137 -17.55 29.39 9.77
C GLY A 137 -16.19 28.78 10.11
N ALA A 138 -15.09 29.47 9.82
CA ALA A 138 -13.75 28.89 9.91
C ALA A 138 -13.47 28.17 11.25
N GLY A 139 -13.08 26.89 11.18
CA GLY A 139 -12.82 26.02 12.34
C GLY A 139 -14.07 25.60 13.14
N ALA A 140 -15.28 25.86 12.64
CA ALA A 140 -16.54 25.57 13.31
C ALA A 140 -17.36 24.53 12.55
N ASN A 141 -18.19 23.80 13.28
CA ASN A 141 -18.96 22.69 12.71
C ASN A 141 -20.08 23.17 11.78
N GLY A 142 -20.40 22.35 10.78
CA GLY A 142 -21.62 22.50 10.00
C GLY A 142 -22.86 22.15 10.81
N GLY A 143 -23.99 22.76 10.46
CA GLY A 143 -25.28 22.48 11.06
C GLY A 143 -25.85 21.15 10.61
N ASN A 144 -26.68 20.52 11.44
CA ASN A 144 -27.34 19.28 11.05
C ASN A 144 -28.50 19.54 10.10
N GLY A 145 -28.76 18.63 9.17
CA GLY A 145 -29.96 18.65 8.35
C GLY A 145 -31.22 18.31 9.15
N GLY A 146 -32.34 18.90 8.75
CA GLY A 146 -33.64 18.68 9.35
C GLY A 146 -34.29 17.36 8.94
N ALA A 147 -35.19 16.84 9.76
CA ALA A 147 -35.94 15.64 9.44
C ALA A 147 -37.05 15.91 8.40
N GLY A 148 -37.24 14.97 7.48
CA GLY A 148 -38.33 15.01 6.49
C GLY A 148 -39.68 14.55 7.04
N GLY A 149 -40.72 14.75 6.22
CA GLY A 149 -42.13 14.48 6.48
C GLY A 149 -42.46 13.08 6.99
N THR A 150 -43.62 12.95 7.63
CA THR A 150 -44.09 11.72 8.30
C THR A 150 -44.75 10.71 7.36
N TRP A 151 -45.27 11.15 6.21
CA TRP A 151 -45.82 10.26 5.18
C TRP A 151 -44.87 10.14 4.00
N MET A 152 -44.47 11.26 3.43
CA MET A 152 -43.44 11.36 2.40
C MET A 152 -42.54 12.56 2.68
N GLY A 153 -41.23 12.41 2.52
CA GLY A 153 -40.30 13.49 2.79
C GLY A 153 -38.86 13.04 2.94
N ASN A 154 -37.96 13.75 2.28
CA ASN A 154 -36.52 13.56 2.37
C ASN A 154 -35.97 14.32 3.60
N GLY A 155 -34.93 13.77 4.22
CA GLY A 155 -34.17 14.52 5.22
C GLY A 155 -33.22 15.51 4.54
N GLY A 156 -33.02 16.68 5.15
CA GLY A 156 -32.10 17.69 4.64
C GLY A 156 -30.64 17.26 4.77
N ALA A 157 -29.76 17.77 3.90
CA ALA A 157 -28.33 17.51 4.03
C ALA A 157 -27.74 18.19 5.28
N GLY A 158 -26.68 17.63 5.84
CA GLY A 158 -25.88 18.33 6.84
C GLY A 158 -24.94 19.34 6.18
N GLY A 159 -24.70 20.48 6.83
CA GLY A 159 -23.81 21.52 6.34
C GLY A 159 -22.34 21.14 6.47
N ALA A 160 -21.47 21.74 5.65
CA ALA A 160 -20.03 21.48 5.73
C ALA A 160 -19.41 22.10 6.99
N GLY A 161 -18.39 21.44 7.53
CA GLY A 161 -17.54 22.04 8.54
C GLY A 161 -16.63 23.10 7.94
N GLY A 162 -16.41 24.20 8.66
CA GLY A 162 -15.55 25.29 8.20
C GLY A 162 -14.06 24.93 8.30
N ALA A 163 -13.31 25.22 7.24
CA ALA A 163 -11.86 25.07 7.24
C ALA A 163 -11.21 25.95 8.32
N SER A 164 -10.20 25.42 9.02
CA SER A 164 -9.49 26.18 10.04
C SER A 164 -8.56 27.23 9.40
N LEU A 165 -8.37 28.35 10.09
CA LEU A 165 -7.37 29.38 9.77
C LEU A 165 -6.18 29.37 10.74
N ASP A 166 -6.25 28.54 11.79
CA ASP A 166 -5.24 28.42 12.84
C ASP A 166 -4.86 26.94 13.01
N PRO A 167 -3.58 26.56 12.88
CA PRO A 167 -3.16 25.16 12.96
C PRO A 167 -3.39 24.52 14.33
N THR A 168 -3.67 25.30 15.38
CA THR A 168 -4.04 24.80 16.72
C THR A 168 -5.53 24.47 16.84
N ILE A 169 -6.34 24.89 15.87
CA ILE A 169 -7.77 24.63 15.80
C ILE A 169 -8.00 23.58 14.70
N ILE A 170 -8.73 22.52 15.06
CA ILE A 170 -9.14 21.48 14.12
C ILE A 170 -10.17 22.08 13.15
N GLY A 171 -10.15 21.68 11.89
CA GLY A 171 -11.25 21.98 10.97
C GLY A 171 -12.60 21.55 11.55
N GLY A 172 -13.66 22.28 11.24
CA GLY A 172 -14.99 21.97 11.77
C GLY A 172 -15.48 20.59 11.34
N ASP A 173 -16.24 19.90 12.19
CA ASP A 173 -16.91 18.67 11.77
C ASP A 173 -18.08 18.99 10.82
N GLY A 174 -18.33 18.13 9.84
CA GLY A 174 -19.52 18.19 9.00
C GLY A 174 -20.79 17.84 9.78
N GLY A 175 -21.89 18.49 9.43
CA GLY A 175 -23.20 18.29 10.05
C GLY A 175 -23.80 16.93 9.72
N ILE A 176 -24.60 16.37 10.63
CA ILE A 176 -25.31 15.11 10.38
C ILE A 176 -26.46 15.37 9.40
N GLY A 177 -26.63 14.49 8.42
CA GLY A 177 -27.77 14.50 7.52
C GLY A 177 -29.08 14.15 8.22
N GLY A 178 -30.15 14.85 7.83
CA GLY A 178 -31.48 14.71 8.39
C GLY A 178 -32.11 13.34 8.13
N THR A 179 -32.91 12.85 9.08
CA THR A 179 -33.62 11.59 8.91
C THR A 179 -34.91 11.78 8.12
N ALA A 180 -35.18 10.92 7.14
CA ALA A 180 -36.51 10.79 6.56
C ALA A 180 -37.42 10.05 7.55
N SER A 181 -38.35 10.76 8.19
CA SER A 181 -39.32 10.18 9.14
C SER A 181 -40.48 9.47 8.46
N ALA A 182 -40.48 9.44 7.13
CA ALA A 182 -41.59 9.04 6.29
C ALA A 182 -41.99 7.57 6.44
N TRP A 183 -43.30 7.31 6.50
CA TRP A 183 -43.81 5.95 6.44
C TRP A 183 -43.72 5.36 5.02
N PHE A 184 -44.09 6.12 3.99
CA PHE A 184 -44.19 5.64 2.62
C PHE A 184 -42.88 5.82 1.84
N PHE A 185 -42.44 7.06 1.63
CA PHE A 185 -41.25 7.37 0.84
C PHE A 185 -40.39 8.46 1.48
N GLY A 186 -39.10 8.25 1.60
CA GLY A 186 -38.17 9.33 1.97
C GLY A 186 -36.73 8.89 2.01
N ASN A 187 -35.86 9.68 1.39
CA ASN A 187 -34.43 9.49 1.43
C ASN A 187 -33.83 10.21 2.64
N GLY A 188 -32.90 9.57 3.34
CA GLY A 188 -32.13 10.25 4.37
C GLY A 188 -31.19 11.27 3.74
N GLY A 189 -30.99 12.41 4.41
CA GLY A 189 -30.09 13.45 3.95
C GLY A 189 -28.63 13.04 4.04
N ASN A 190 -27.78 13.53 3.15
CA ASN A 190 -26.34 13.26 3.21
C ASN A 190 -25.71 14.01 4.40
N GLY A 191 -24.67 13.43 5.00
CA GLY A 191 -23.84 14.13 5.98
C GLY A 191 -22.94 15.17 5.29
N GLY A 192 -22.63 16.25 6.02
CA GLY A 192 -21.74 17.31 5.54
C GLY A 192 -20.27 16.88 5.54
N ILE A 193 -19.48 17.51 4.68
CA ILE A 193 -18.02 17.28 4.61
C ILE A 193 -17.33 17.96 5.80
N GLY A 194 -16.28 17.35 6.35
CA GLY A 194 -15.45 17.96 7.38
C GLY A 194 -14.56 19.09 6.84
N GLY A 195 -14.33 20.12 7.63
CA GLY A 195 -13.47 21.26 7.26
C GLY A 195 -11.99 20.89 7.25
N ALA A 196 -11.23 21.49 6.35
CA ALA A 196 -9.78 21.28 6.29
C ALA A 196 -9.05 21.85 7.52
N GLY A 197 -7.92 21.24 7.88
CA GLY A 197 -6.96 21.81 8.83
C GLY A 197 -6.16 22.96 8.22
N ALA A 198 -5.70 23.89 9.05
CA ALA A 198 -4.86 25.00 8.58
C ALA A 198 -3.40 24.57 8.39
N ASP A 199 -2.70 25.13 7.42
CA ASP A 199 -1.26 24.90 7.28
C ASP A 199 -0.46 25.50 8.44
N GLY A 200 0.64 24.85 8.78
CA GLY A 200 1.60 25.33 9.76
C GLY A 200 2.40 26.52 9.21
N ALA A 201 2.61 27.52 10.06
CA ALA A 201 3.42 28.68 9.70
C ALA A 201 4.90 28.28 9.52
N ALA A 202 5.58 28.85 8.52
CA ALA A 202 7.02 28.69 8.39
C ALA A 202 7.76 29.21 9.62
N GLY A 203 8.86 28.55 9.97
CA GLY A 203 9.69 28.94 11.10
C GLY A 203 10.34 30.30 10.91
N THR A 204 10.66 30.96 12.02
CA THR A 204 11.39 32.23 12.01
C THR A 204 12.27 32.36 13.24
N TYR A 205 13.44 32.96 13.06
CA TYR A 205 14.31 33.42 14.16
C TYR A 205 14.01 34.86 14.58
N ALA A 206 13.13 35.55 13.85
CA ALA A 206 12.72 36.90 14.22
C ALA A 206 11.80 36.89 15.45
N ASN A 207 11.78 38.01 16.18
CA ASN A 207 10.88 38.23 17.32
C ASN A 207 10.93 37.15 18.42
N GLY A 208 12.08 36.49 18.60
CA GLY A 208 12.28 35.44 19.60
C GLY A 208 11.77 34.06 19.18
N GLY A 209 11.48 33.85 17.90
CA GLY A 209 11.14 32.54 17.36
C GLY A 209 12.32 31.57 17.38
N THR A 210 12.01 30.27 17.40
CA THR A 210 13.01 29.19 17.49
C THR A 210 13.57 28.75 16.14
N GLY A 211 13.05 29.29 15.04
CA GLY A 211 13.34 28.83 13.68
C GLY A 211 12.54 27.61 13.24
N ASN A 212 11.85 26.90 14.14
CA ASN A 212 11.12 25.69 13.77
C ASN A 212 9.81 26.01 13.04
N GLY A 213 9.48 25.20 12.05
CA GLY A 213 8.20 25.23 11.37
C GLY A 213 7.06 24.84 12.30
N GLY A 214 5.91 25.50 12.15
CA GLY A 214 4.68 25.17 12.84
C GLY A 214 4.08 23.87 12.34
N ASN A 215 3.41 23.14 13.21
CA ASN A 215 2.69 21.92 12.83
C ASN A 215 1.48 22.26 11.96
N GLY A 216 1.09 21.33 11.09
CA GLY A 216 -0.17 21.40 10.35
C GLY A 216 -1.36 21.09 11.25
N GLY A 217 -2.46 21.81 11.02
CA GLY A 217 -3.73 21.61 11.70
C GLY A 217 -4.43 20.34 11.25
N HIS A 218 -5.28 19.79 12.12
CA HIS A 218 -6.04 18.58 11.83
C HIS A 218 -7.31 18.92 11.04
N GLY A 219 -7.71 18.03 10.13
CA GLY A 219 -8.99 18.11 9.45
C GLY A 219 -10.15 17.65 10.35
N GLY A 220 -11.33 18.22 10.12
CA GLY A 220 -12.58 17.86 10.80
C GLY A 220 -13.18 16.56 10.26
N ASN A 221 -14.03 15.90 11.04
CA ASN A 221 -14.67 14.67 10.60
C ASN A 221 -15.86 14.97 9.69
N GLY A 222 -16.18 14.06 8.77
CA GLY A 222 -17.41 14.11 8.01
C GLY A 222 -18.63 13.75 8.85
N GLY A 223 -19.77 14.37 8.53
CA GLY A 223 -21.04 14.13 9.18
C GLY A 223 -21.66 12.79 8.81
N ALA A 224 -22.42 12.19 9.71
CA ALA A 224 -23.14 10.95 9.40
C ALA A 224 -24.30 11.22 8.42
N GLY A 225 -24.59 10.27 7.54
CA GLY A 225 -25.78 10.29 6.71
C GLY A 225 -27.05 9.97 7.50
N GLY A 226 -28.16 10.56 7.07
CA GLY A 226 -29.48 10.40 7.65
C GLY A 226 -30.13 9.06 7.32
N ARG A 227 -31.03 8.61 8.20
CA ARG A 227 -31.79 7.37 7.98
C ARG A 227 -32.88 7.57 6.93
N SER A 228 -33.14 6.56 6.10
CA SER A 228 -34.27 6.55 5.17
C SER A 228 -35.63 6.36 5.86
N GLY A 229 -36.71 6.62 5.11
CA GLY A 229 -38.09 6.29 5.45
C GLY A 229 -38.34 4.78 5.54
N PHE A 230 -39.51 4.41 6.07
CA PHE A 230 -39.84 3.05 6.46
C PHE A 230 -40.07 2.09 5.27
N MET A 231 -40.91 2.46 4.30
CA MET A 231 -41.33 1.56 3.22
C MET A 231 -40.46 1.66 1.96
N PHE A 232 -40.16 2.87 1.48
CA PHE A 232 -39.26 3.13 0.36
C PHE A 232 -38.30 4.27 0.70
N GLY A 233 -37.04 4.14 0.30
CA GLY A 233 -36.06 5.23 0.36
C GLY A 233 -34.66 4.75 0.69
N ASN A 234 -33.69 5.57 0.31
CA ASN A 234 -32.27 5.32 0.54
C ASN A 234 -31.77 6.04 1.79
N GLY A 235 -30.88 5.41 2.54
CA GLY A 235 -30.14 6.10 3.59
C GLY A 235 -29.20 7.12 2.96
N GLY A 236 -28.99 8.24 3.63
CA GLY A 236 -28.07 9.26 3.17
C GLY A 236 -26.62 8.79 3.26
N ASN A 237 -25.77 9.32 2.39
CA ASN A 237 -24.33 9.06 2.44
C ASN A 237 -23.71 9.80 3.63
N GLY A 238 -22.69 9.21 4.26
CA GLY A 238 -21.83 9.94 5.18
C GLY A 238 -20.97 10.95 4.40
N GLY A 239 -20.69 12.10 5.01
CA GLY A 239 -19.80 13.11 4.44
C GLY A 239 -18.33 12.72 4.57
N ASP A 240 -17.49 13.24 3.69
CA ASP A 240 -16.06 12.97 3.71
C ASP A 240 -15.36 13.71 4.85
N GLY A 241 -14.24 13.17 5.34
CA GLY A 241 -13.37 13.87 6.29
C GLY A 241 -12.65 15.05 5.63
N GLY A 242 -12.31 16.07 6.42
CA GLY A 242 -11.54 17.22 5.96
C GLY A 242 -10.05 16.90 5.84
N GLU A 243 -9.39 17.43 4.80
CA GLU A 243 -7.95 17.31 4.60
C GLU A 243 -7.16 17.89 5.78
N ALA A 244 -6.00 17.32 6.09
CA ALA A 244 -5.11 17.92 7.07
C ALA A 244 -4.26 19.05 6.48
N GLY A 245 -3.89 20.01 7.31
CA GLY A 245 -2.91 21.03 6.93
C GLY A 245 -1.51 20.44 6.79
N ALA A 246 -0.75 20.93 5.82
CA ALA A 246 0.68 20.70 5.76
C ALA A 246 1.37 21.47 6.88
N SER A 247 2.51 20.99 7.35
CA SER A 247 3.35 21.77 8.29
C SER A 247 4.17 22.84 7.60
N GLY A 248 4.60 23.82 8.39
CA GLY A 248 5.54 24.83 7.95
C GLY A 248 6.96 24.29 7.86
N ASP A 249 7.72 24.83 6.91
CA ASP A 249 9.15 24.58 6.80
C ASP A 249 9.91 25.25 7.95
N GLY A 250 11.05 24.67 8.32
CA GLY A 250 12.03 25.30 9.20
C GLY A 250 12.71 26.50 8.54
N ALA A 251 13.05 27.50 9.35
CA ALA A 251 13.75 28.69 8.91
C ALA A 251 15.17 28.36 8.46
N THR A 252 15.63 29.03 7.40
CA THR A 252 17.07 29.08 7.12
C THR A 252 17.80 29.74 8.28
N GLY A 253 18.97 29.18 8.65
CA GLY A 253 19.85 29.73 9.66
C GLY A 253 20.25 31.17 9.37
N THR A 254 20.55 31.89 10.45
CA THR A 254 21.02 33.29 10.44
C THR A 254 22.39 33.37 11.10
N ILE A 255 23.04 34.54 11.03
CA ILE A 255 24.34 34.73 11.69
C ILE A 255 24.28 34.52 13.21
N ASP A 256 23.13 34.81 13.83
CA ASP A 256 22.92 34.63 15.27
C ASP A 256 22.44 33.20 15.62
N HIS A 257 21.90 32.48 14.64
CA HIS A 257 21.38 31.11 14.76
C HIS A 257 21.85 30.30 13.55
N VAL A 258 23.09 29.81 13.61
CA VAL A 258 23.76 29.26 12.42
C VAL A 258 23.15 27.98 11.89
N ASP A 259 22.46 27.22 12.75
CA ASP A 259 21.75 26.01 12.36
C ASP A 259 20.41 26.37 11.69
N GLY A 260 19.97 25.50 10.78
CA GLY A 260 18.63 25.59 10.22
C GLY A 260 17.58 25.06 11.19
N GLY A 261 16.38 25.63 11.12
CA GLY A 261 15.25 25.21 11.97
C GLY A 261 14.67 23.88 11.51
N ASP A 262 14.09 23.12 12.43
CA ASP A 262 13.40 21.88 12.07
C ASP A 262 12.06 22.18 11.38
N GLY A 263 11.65 21.34 10.44
CA GLY A 263 10.32 21.36 9.85
C GLY A 263 9.24 20.91 10.83
N GLY A 264 8.03 21.45 10.68
CA GLY A 264 6.88 21.07 11.52
C GLY A 264 6.34 19.67 11.20
N LEU A 265 5.48 19.15 12.07
CA LEU A 265 4.78 17.88 11.85
C LEU A 265 3.49 18.08 11.03
N GLY A 266 3.22 17.17 10.09
CA GLY A 266 1.99 17.21 9.30
C GLY A 266 0.73 16.98 10.13
N GLY A 267 -0.38 17.62 9.73
CA GLY A 267 -1.67 17.48 10.39
C GLY A 267 -2.31 16.10 10.17
N TRP A 268 -3.29 15.73 10.99
CA TRP A 268 -4.05 14.49 10.82
C TRP A 268 -5.30 14.75 9.98
N GLY A 269 -5.58 13.88 9.00
CA GLY A 269 -6.79 14.01 8.20
C GLY A 269 -8.06 13.78 9.03
N GLY A 270 -9.22 14.16 8.51
CA GLY A 270 -10.52 13.88 9.12
C GLY A 270 -11.00 12.44 8.86
N ALA A 271 -11.79 11.89 9.78
CA ALA A 271 -12.48 10.62 9.51
C ALA A 271 -13.75 10.88 8.68
N GLY A 272 -14.07 9.97 7.76
CA GLY A 272 -15.34 10.00 7.04
C GLY A 272 -16.55 9.64 7.92
N GLY A 273 -17.72 10.13 7.52
CA GLY A 273 -18.99 9.98 8.22
C GLY A 273 -19.61 8.60 8.05
N ALA A 274 -20.41 8.20 9.04
CA ALA A 274 -21.16 6.95 8.98
C ALA A 274 -22.27 7.02 7.91
N ALA A 275 -22.56 5.89 7.26
CA ALA A 275 -23.67 5.76 6.33
C ALA A 275 -25.03 5.81 7.05
N GLY A 276 -26.00 6.45 6.41
CA GLY A 276 -27.40 6.39 6.79
C GLY A 276 -27.98 4.99 6.65
N ALA A 277 -28.64 4.51 7.71
CA ALA A 277 -29.29 3.20 7.69
C ALA A 277 -30.61 3.22 6.90
N ARG A 278 -31.09 2.04 6.52
CA ARG A 278 -32.45 1.85 6.02
C ARG A 278 -33.49 1.99 7.14
N GLY A 279 -34.64 2.56 6.82
CA GLY A 279 -35.75 2.78 7.75
C GLY A 279 -36.42 1.51 8.27
N SER A 280 -36.51 0.44 7.47
CA SER A 280 -37.07 -0.85 7.89
C SER A 280 -36.07 -2.01 7.82
N THR A 281 -36.19 -2.94 8.77
CA THR A 281 -35.44 -4.20 8.81
C THR A 281 -36.27 -5.40 8.33
N ILE A 282 -37.56 -5.17 8.03
CA ILE A 282 -38.50 -6.20 7.56
C ILE A 282 -38.35 -6.43 6.05
N TYR A 283 -38.05 -5.38 5.29
CA TYR A 283 -37.87 -5.43 3.84
C TYR A 283 -36.37 -5.36 3.50
N SER A 284 -35.73 -6.51 3.34
CA SER A 284 -34.29 -6.58 3.05
C SER A 284 -33.94 -6.42 1.56
N SER A 285 -34.93 -6.42 0.66
CA SER A 285 -34.69 -6.28 -0.78
C SER A 285 -34.23 -4.85 -1.17
N PRO A 286 -33.24 -4.70 -2.07
CA PRO A 286 -32.82 -3.41 -2.63
C PRO A 286 -33.95 -2.65 -3.33
N VAL A 287 -35.01 -3.34 -3.76
CA VAL A 287 -36.22 -2.74 -4.36
C VAL A 287 -36.90 -1.74 -3.42
N TYR A 288 -36.74 -1.88 -2.11
CA TYR A 288 -37.34 -0.97 -1.12
C TYR A 288 -36.35 0.09 -0.61
N GLY A 289 -35.18 0.18 -1.24
CA GLY A 289 -34.09 1.10 -0.91
C GLY A 289 -32.85 0.41 -0.37
N GLN A 290 -31.83 1.22 -0.06
CA GLN A 290 -30.54 0.76 0.42
C GLN A 290 -29.98 1.65 1.52
N ALA A 291 -28.98 1.17 2.27
CA ALA A 291 -28.23 2.05 3.16
C ALA A 291 -27.37 2.98 2.31
N GLY A 292 -27.01 4.15 2.85
CA GLY A 292 -26.08 5.04 2.19
C GLY A 292 -24.65 4.50 2.17
N HIS A 293 -23.76 5.26 1.55
CA HIS A 293 -22.33 5.01 1.53
C HIS A 293 -21.64 5.64 2.74
N LEU A 294 -20.53 5.04 3.19
CA LEU A 294 -19.66 5.66 4.19
C LEU A 294 -18.88 6.80 3.52
N GLY A 295 -18.65 7.89 4.25
CA GLY A 295 -17.78 8.96 3.77
C GLY A 295 -16.31 8.53 3.75
N ALA A 296 -15.55 9.07 2.81
CA ALA A 296 -14.11 8.83 2.69
C ALA A 296 -13.34 9.45 3.87
N GLY A 297 -12.24 8.81 4.27
CA GLY A 297 -11.26 9.47 5.14
C GLY A 297 -10.46 10.50 4.35
N ALA A 298 -9.81 11.42 5.06
CA ALA A 298 -8.92 12.40 4.45
C ALA A 298 -7.43 12.11 4.70
N ASP A 299 -6.60 12.58 3.77
CA ASP A 299 -5.17 12.36 3.77
C ASP A 299 -4.47 13.07 4.94
N GLY A 300 -3.35 12.49 5.37
CA GLY A 300 -2.46 13.13 6.33
C GLY A 300 -1.66 14.27 5.69
N GLY A 301 -1.43 15.34 6.44
CA GLY A 301 -0.67 16.50 5.96
C GLY A 301 0.81 16.17 5.79
N ASN A 302 1.50 16.85 4.87
CA ASN A 302 2.93 16.65 4.68
C ASN A 302 3.76 17.31 5.78
N GLY A 303 4.85 16.65 6.17
CA GLY A 303 5.88 17.18 7.05
C GLY A 303 6.63 18.36 6.42
N GLY A 304 6.96 19.36 7.22
CA GLY A 304 7.70 20.54 6.75
C GLY A 304 9.15 20.19 6.45
N ASN A 305 9.76 20.85 5.48
CA ASN A 305 11.19 20.68 5.24
C ASN A 305 12.00 21.33 6.36
N GLY A 306 13.15 20.76 6.69
CA GLY A 306 14.13 21.41 7.54
C GLY A 306 14.78 22.59 6.81
N GLY A 307 15.07 23.66 7.55
CA GLY A 307 15.75 24.81 7.02
C GLY A 307 17.23 24.53 6.75
N ASN A 308 17.79 25.19 5.75
CA ASN A 308 19.24 25.16 5.52
C ASN A 308 19.96 25.90 6.65
N ALA A 309 21.20 25.51 6.95
CA ALA A 309 22.08 26.28 7.81
C ALA A 309 22.44 27.63 7.19
N TYR A 310 22.90 28.55 8.04
CA TYR A 310 23.39 29.85 7.61
C TYR A 310 24.62 29.70 6.70
N GLN A 311 24.60 30.43 5.59
CA GLN A 311 25.75 30.59 4.70
C GLN A 311 26.42 31.95 4.91
N ASP A 312 27.75 31.95 4.99
CA ASP A 312 28.53 33.19 4.96
C ASP A 312 28.47 33.86 3.57
N ALA A 313 29.08 35.05 3.44
CA ALA A 313 29.11 35.78 2.18
C ALA A 313 29.85 35.06 1.03
N ASN A 314 30.60 34.00 1.34
CA ASN A 314 31.32 33.18 0.37
C ASN A 314 30.53 31.90 0.00
N GLY A 315 29.36 31.66 0.62
CA GLY A 315 28.53 30.48 0.41
C GLY A 315 28.90 29.29 1.30
N ASN A 316 29.75 29.46 2.31
CA ASN A 316 30.12 28.38 3.23
C ASN A 316 29.06 28.24 4.33
N TYR A 317 28.62 27.02 4.60
CA TYR A 317 27.77 26.74 5.75
C TYR A 317 28.53 26.87 7.06
N LEU A 318 27.87 27.42 8.07
CA LEU A 318 28.45 27.67 9.40
C LEU A 318 27.75 26.89 10.53
N GLY A 319 26.62 26.25 10.24
CA GLY A 319 25.86 25.40 11.15
C GLY A 319 25.33 24.16 10.46
N ASP A 320 24.51 23.39 11.16
CA ASP A 320 23.87 22.17 10.66
C ASP A 320 22.51 22.45 10.04
N GLY A 321 22.12 21.65 9.04
CA GLY A 321 20.79 21.73 8.45
C GLY A 321 19.72 21.18 9.41
N GLY A 322 18.55 21.82 9.42
CA GLY A 322 17.42 21.37 10.24
C GLY A 322 16.82 20.06 9.74
N ASN A 323 16.19 19.29 10.61
CA ASN A 323 15.52 18.05 10.22
C ASN A 323 14.20 18.35 9.53
N GLY A 324 13.84 17.54 8.54
CA GLY A 324 12.48 17.51 8.02
C GLY A 324 11.52 16.92 9.04
N GLY A 325 10.30 17.47 9.10
CA GLY A 325 9.26 16.98 9.98
C GLY A 325 8.59 15.72 9.44
N ASP A 326 8.02 14.91 10.33
CA ASP A 326 7.26 13.73 9.93
C ASP A 326 5.94 14.15 9.26
N GLY A 327 5.48 13.34 8.31
CA GLY A 327 4.13 13.44 7.79
C GLY A 327 3.07 13.22 8.86
N GLY A 328 1.83 13.54 8.52
CA GLY A 328 0.66 13.35 9.34
C GLY A 328 -0.03 12.01 9.08
N TYR A 329 -0.75 11.49 10.07
CA TYR A 329 -1.56 10.29 9.87
C TYR A 329 -2.84 10.63 9.12
N SER A 330 -3.25 9.77 8.18
CA SER A 330 -4.67 9.70 7.81
C SER A 330 -5.44 9.20 9.05
N ASN A 331 -6.40 9.97 9.59
CA ASN A 331 -7.21 9.51 10.72
C ASN A 331 -8.20 8.42 10.26
N GLY A 332 -8.51 7.47 11.13
CA GLY A 332 -9.32 6.30 10.77
C GLY A 332 -8.67 4.94 11.08
N LEU A 333 -7.61 4.89 11.88
CA LEU A 333 -6.98 3.61 12.27
C LEU A 333 -7.99 2.60 12.87
N PHE A 334 -9.12 3.09 13.40
CA PHE A 334 -10.21 2.32 14.02
C PHE A 334 -11.63 2.74 13.60
N ALA A 335 -11.81 3.70 12.68
CA ALA A 335 -13.13 4.18 12.25
C ALA A 335 -13.55 3.54 10.92
N ARG A 336 -14.84 3.24 10.76
CA ARG A 336 -15.40 2.70 9.51
C ARG A 336 -15.56 3.85 8.51
N THR A 337 -14.57 4.05 7.64
CA THR A 337 -14.62 5.02 6.53
C THR A 337 -14.89 4.30 5.21
N GLY A 338 -15.30 5.04 4.17
CA GLY A 338 -15.41 4.58 2.79
C GLY A 338 -14.03 4.30 2.19
N ALA A 339 -13.60 5.12 1.24
CA ALA A 339 -12.25 5.03 0.66
C ALA A 339 -11.18 5.24 1.74
N GLY A 340 -10.07 4.51 1.63
CA GLY A 340 -8.93 4.68 2.52
C GLY A 340 -8.09 5.89 2.11
N ALA A 341 -7.59 6.64 3.08
CA ALA A 341 -6.79 7.83 2.87
C ALA A 341 -5.28 7.58 3.00
N ASP A 342 -4.51 8.39 2.28
CA ASP A 342 -3.06 8.32 2.19
C ASP A 342 -2.40 8.91 3.43
N GLY A 343 -1.27 8.33 3.83
CA GLY A 343 -0.43 8.91 4.89
C GLY A 343 0.37 10.10 4.37
N GLY A 344 0.56 11.12 5.20
CA GLY A 344 1.38 12.27 4.84
C GLY A 344 2.84 11.90 4.62
N SER A 345 3.48 12.57 3.66
CA SER A 345 4.91 12.38 3.38
C SER A 345 5.77 13.16 4.37
N GLY A 346 6.97 12.67 4.68
CA GLY A 346 7.94 13.37 5.50
C GLY A 346 8.64 14.50 4.73
N GLY A 347 9.01 15.56 5.43
CA GLY A 347 9.74 16.69 4.85
C GLY A 347 11.22 16.35 4.62
N ASN A 348 11.87 17.05 3.70
CA ASN A 348 13.30 16.87 3.46
C ASN A 348 14.11 17.54 4.57
N GLY A 349 15.30 17.01 4.88
CA GLY A 349 16.25 17.70 5.75
C GLY A 349 16.94 18.85 5.02
N GLY A 350 17.33 19.89 5.77
CA GLY A 350 18.04 21.04 5.25
C GLY A 350 19.54 20.79 5.08
N ASP A 351 20.17 21.62 4.26
CA ASP A 351 21.60 21.55 3.97
C ASP A 351 22.44 22.24 5.03
N GLY A 352 23.65 21.77 5.31
CA GLY A 352 24.54 22.42 6.28
C GLY A 352 25.98 21.89 6.32
N LEU A 353 26.67 22.10 7.45
CA LEU A 353 27.92 21.44 7.78
C LEU A 353 27.69 19.93 7.88
N ASN A 354 26.71 19.54 8.71
CA ASN A 354 25.97 18.30 8.58
C ASN A 354 24.60 18.58 7.93
N GLY A 355 24.14 17.64 7.11
CA GLY A 355 22.79 17.71 6.56
C GLY A 355 21.76 17.24 7.59
N GLY A 356 20.60 17.90 7.61
CA GLY A 356 19.48 17.50 8.44
C GLY A 356 18.87 16.19 7.96
N ASN A 357 18.28 15.40 8.85
CA ASN A 357 17.61 14.16 8.45
C ASN A 357 16.27 14.46 7.78
N GLY A 358 15.86 13.63 6.82
CA GLY A 358 14.50 13.65 6.30
C GLY A 358 13.50 13.08 7.31
N GLY A 359 12.29 13.63 7.32
CA GLY A 359 11.19 13.16 8.15
C GLY A 359 10.59 11.86 7.63
N ASN A 360 9.93 11.11 8.50
CA ASN A 360 9.27 9.87 8.11
C ASN A 360 7.92 10.15 7.45
N GLY A 361 7.58 9.35 6.43
CA GLY A 361 6.21 9.26 5.94
C GLY A 361 5.35 8.43 6.88
N GLN A 362 4.05 8.71 6.91
CA GLN A 362 3.12 8.06 7.84
C GLN A 362 2.24 7.01 7.20
N SER A 363 1.59 6.24 8.08
CA SER A 363 0.74 5.13 7.67
C SER A 363 -0.61 5.60 7.14
N ALA A 364 -1.07 4.89 6.11
CA ALA A 364 -2.37 5.06 5.51
C ALA A 364 -3.50 4.38 6.30
N THR A 365 -4.74 4.64 5.89
CA THR A 365 -5.95 3.99 6.40
C THR A 365 -6.54 2.96 5.43
N ALA A 366 -7.23 1.97 5.99
CA ALA A 366 -7.88 0.93 5.20
C ALA A 366 -9.25 1.43 4.72
N SER A 367 -9.68 0.98 3.55
CA SER A 367 -11.06 1.12 3.09
C SER A 367 -11.97 0.12 3.80
N ASN A 368 -13.24 0.47 3.98
CA ASN A 368 -14.25 -0.44 4.55
C ASN A 368 -15.40 -0.68 3.54
N GLY A 369 -15.08 -1.39 2.46
CA GLY A 369 -16.02 -1.82 1.41
C GLY A 369 -15.25 -2.55 0.33
N GLY A 370 -15.60 -3.81 0.05
CA GLY A 370 -14.77 -4.82 -0.66
C GLY A 370 -14.35 -4.54 -2.11
N SER A 371 -14.44 -3.30 -2.59
CA SER A 371 -14.01 -2.87 -3.92
C SER A 371 -13.19 -1.57 -3.95
N GLU A 372 -13.08 -0.82 -2.83
CA GLU A 372 -12.33 0.45 -2.83
C GLU A 372 -10.88 0.26 -2.41
N PRO A 373 -9.90 0.81 -3.14
CA PRO A 373 -8.50 0.76 -2.73
C PRO A 373 -8.31 1.44 -1.36
N GLY A 374 -7.57 0.81 -0.46
CA GLY A 374 -7.06 1.51 0.72
C GLY A 374 -5.98 2.53 0.36
N GLY A 375 -5.61 3.39 1.30
CA GLY A 375 -4.62 4.44 1.06
C GLY A 375 -3.18 3.95 1.03
N LYS A 376 -2.33 4.71 0.34
CA LYS A 376 -0.88 4.60 0.24
C LYS A 376 -0.17 5.15 1.47
N GLY A 377 0.91 4.49 1.87
CA GLY A 377 1.79 5.05 2.90
C GLY A 377 2.54 6.27 2.37
N GLY A 378 2.75 7.28 3.20
CA GLY A 378 3.49 8.47 2.82
C GLY A 378 4.97 8.18 2.58
N ASP A 379 5.62 8.93 1.70
CA ASP A 379 7.04 8.76 1.42
C ASP A 379 7.91 9.37 2.52
N GLY A 380 9.08 8.79 2.78
CA GLY A 380 10.09 9.39 3.64
C GLY A 380 10.80 10.55 2.93
N GLY A 381 11.08 11.63 3.66
CA GLY A 381 11.81 12.78 3.14
C GLY A 381 13.28 12.46 2.90
N ASN A 382 13.92 13.16 1.95
CA ASN A 382 15.35 13.00 1.72
C ASN A 382 16.17 13.68 2.81
N GLY A 383 17.36 13.17 3.10
CA GLY A 383 18.32 13.87 3.94
C GLY A 383 18.95 15.07 3.21
N GLY A 384 19.35 16.08 3.97
CA GLY A 384 19.99 17.28 3.44
C GLY A 384 21.47 17.10 3.13
N PHE A 385 22.01 18.02 2.34
CA PHE A 385 23.42 18.04 1.95
C PHE A 385 24.36 18.40 3.12
N ALA A 386 25.57 17.84 3.12
CA ALA A 386 26.64 18.17 4.05
C ALA A 386 27.89 18.69 3.36
N SER A 387 28.32 19.88 3.73
CA SER A 387 29.52 20.52 3.19
C SER A 387 30.82 20.07 3.85
N ALA A 388 30.79 19.54 5.07
CA ALA A 388 32.01 19.12 5.78
C ALA A 388 31.86 17.90 6.69
N GLY A 389 30.64 17.51 7.02
CA GLY A 389 30.34 16.41 7.93
C GLY A 389 29.61 15.26 7.25
N LYS A 390 28.46 14.89 7.81
CA LYS A 390 27.65 13.79 7.30
C LYS A 390 26.37 14.32 6.65
N GLY A 391 26.06 13.83 5.45
CA GLY A 391 24.76 14.04 4.82
C GLY A 391 23.63 13.49 5.69
N GLY A 392 22.47 14.13 5.64
CA GLY A 392 21.31 13.72 6.42
C GLY A 392 20.86 12.31 6.07
N ASN A 393 20.34 11.53 7.03
CA ASN A 393 19.71 10.27 6.65
C ASN A 393 18.34 10.54 6.04
N GLY A 394 17.93 9.73 5.05
CA GLY A 394 16.56 9.76 4.54
C GLY A 394 15.58 9.19 5.56
N GLY A 395 14.35 9.71 5.55
CA GLY A 395 13.26 9.24 6.39
C GLY A 395 12.68 7.91 5.91
N ASN A 396 12.01 7.18 6.81
CA ASN A 396 11.37 5.92 6.43
C ASN A 396 10.03 6.17 5.73
N GLY A 397 9.68 5.31 4.78
CA GLY A 397 8.37 5.28 4.15
C GLY A 397 7.30 4.69 5.08
N GLY A 398 6.09 5.22 4.95
CA GLY A 398 4.91 4.85 5.71
C GLY A 398 4.32 3.50 5.26
N SER A 399 3.62 2.84 6.19
CA SER A 399 2.94 1.59 5.88
C SER A 399 1.62 1.86 5.15
N SER A 400 1.29 1.05 4.14
CA SER A 400 0.01 1.19 3.45
C SER A 400 -1.05 0.21 3.93
N ARG A 401 -2.30 0.53 3.59
CA ARG A 401 -3.46 -0.35 3.76
C ARG A 401 -4.24 -0.56 2.47
N GLY A 402 -3.85 0.13 1.40
CA GLY A 402 -4.07 -0.20 -0.01
C GLY A 402 -3.10 0.62 -0.87
N GLY A 403 -3.18 0.58 -2.20
CA GLY A 403 -2.43 1.49 -3.08
C GLY A 403 -0.89 1.38 -3.15
N GLY A 404 -0.22 0.66 -2.24
CA GLY A 404 1.25 0.51 -2.15
C GLY A 404 1.88 1.27 -0.98
N ALA A 405 3.00 0.78 -0.44
CA ALA A 405 3.69 1.41 0.68
C ALA A 405 4.64 2.54 0.26
N GLY A 406 4.86 3.46 1.18
CA GLY A 406 5.70 4.64 0.96
C GLY A 406 7.15 4.26 0.73
N LEU A 407 7.84 5.04 -0.10
CA LEU A 407 9.26 4.88 -0.38
C LEU A 407 10.09 5.41 0.79
N GLY A 408 11.26 4.81 1.02
CA GLY A 408 12.26 5.41 1.89
C GLY A 408 12.92 6.60 1.20
N GLY A 409 13.17 7.67 1.95
CA GLY A 409 13.87 8.85 1.44
C GLY A 409 15.35 8.55 1.17
N ASN A 410 15.95 9.25 0.21
CA ASN A 410 17.37 9.12 -0.05
C ASN A 410 18.19 9.77 1.06
N GLY A 411 19.36 9.21 1.34
CA GLY A 411 20.36 9.87 2.16
C GLY A 411 20.92 11.09 1.44
N GLY A 412 21.15 12.16 2.18
CA GLY A 412 21.71 13.40 1.65
C GLY A 412 23.16 13.23 1.23
N ASP A 413 23.54 13.97 0.20
CA ASP A 413 24.91 13.99 -0.28
C ASP A 413 25.84 14.72 0.71
N GLY A 414 27.09 14.30 0.75
CA GLY A 414 28.18 15.01 1.41
C GLY A 414 29.33 15.31 0.46
N ALA A 415 29.27 14.87 -0.80
CA ALA A 415 30.37 15.05 -1.74
C ALA A 415 30.52 16.53 -2.11
N THR A 416 31.73 17.07 -1.90
CA THR A 416 32.08 18.43 -2.30
C THR A 416 33.11 18.41 -3.44
N ASP A 417 33.27 19.55 -4.10
CA ASP A 417 34.34 19.75 -5.07
C ASP A 417 35.72 19.91 -4.41
N ASP A 418 35.79 19.96 -3.07
CA ASP A 418 37.02 20.05 -2.29
C ASP A 418 37.38 18.70 -1.66
N ALA A 419 38.29 17.98 -2.34
CA ALA A 419 38.78 16.68 -1.87
C ALA A 419 39.51 16.73 -0.52
N THR A 420 39.90 17.90 0.00
CA THR A 420 40.54 17.99 1.32
C THR A 420 39.55 17.86 2.48
N VAL A 421 38.26 18.07 2.20
CA VAL A 421 37.18 17.97 3.18
C VAL A 421 36.70 16.54 3.28
N LYS A 422 36.62 16.00 4.49
CA LYS A 422 36.25 14.61 4.75
C LYS A 422 34.76 14.48 5.09
N THR A 423 33.96 14.04 4.14
CA THR A 423 32.51 13.87 4.35
C THR A 423 32.04 12.44 4.15
N ILE A 424 30.87 12.16 4.73
CA ILE A 424 30.19 10.87 4.60
C ILE A 424 28.78 11.13 4.09
N GLY A 425 28.33 10.37 3.09
CA GLY A 425 26.95 10.43 2.62
C GLY A 425 25.95 9.94 3.67
N GLY A 426 24.75 10.47 3.62
CA GLY A 426 23.63 10.04 4.46
C GLY A 426 23.15 8.63 4.12
N ASN A 427 22.60 7.91 5.09
CA ASN A 427 21.98 6.61 4.79
C ASN A 427 20.58 6.82 4.19
N GLY A 428 20.18 5.97 3.26
CA GLY A 428 18.81 5.91 2.77
C GLY A 428 17.86 5.37 3.84
N GLY A 429 16.62 5.86 3.81
CA GLY A 429 15.54 5.42 4.68
C GLY A 429 14.94 4.08 4.23
N ARG A 430 14.28 3.37 5.15
CA ARG A 430 13.62 2.09 4.80
C ARG A 430 12.33 2.36 4.03
N GLY A 431 12.03 1.51 3.07
CA GLY A 431 10.71 1.47 2.44
C GLY A 431 9.64 0.95 3.40
N GLY A 432 8.43 1.47 3.27
CA GLY A 432 7.28 1.08 4.08
C GLY A 432 6.78 -0.32 3.73
N SER A 433 6.10 -0.96 4.69
CA SER A 433 5.48 -2.27 4.46
C SER A 433 3.98 -2.13 4.23
N THR A 434 3.42 -2.95 3.36
CA THR A 434 1.97 -2.99 3.13
C THR A 434 1.30 -3.96 4.10
N LEU A 435 0.35 -3.47 4.89
CA LEU A 435 -0.35 -4.28 5.91
C LEU A 435 -1.65 -4.89 5.38
N GLY A 436 -2.23 -4.27 4.34
CA GLY A 436 -3.48 -4.65 3.66
C GLY A 436 -3.31 -5.77 2.63
N ALA A 437 -4.41 -6.07 1.93
CA ALA A 437 -4.39 -7.00 0.80
C ALA A 437 -3.61 -6.40 -0.38
N ASP A 438 -3.73 -5.10 -0.63
CA ASP A 438 -3.30 -4.52 -1.89
C ASP A 438 -2.02 -3.67 -1.79
N GLY A 439 -1.09 -3.90 -2.72
CA GLY A 439 0.08 -3.04 -2.94
C GLY A 439 1.43 -3.72 -2.70
N ALA A 440 2.45 -3.28 -3.45
CA ALA A 440 3.84 -3.69 -3.27
C ALA A 440 4.50 -2.97 -2.08
N GLY A 441 5.50 -3.61 -1.51
CA GLY A 441 6.35 -2.99 -0.49
C GLY A 441 7.10 -1.78 -1.04
N GLY A 442 7.32 -0.77 -0.20
CA GLY A 442 8.06 0.43 -0.59
C GLY A 442 9.53 0.10 -0.83
N ARG A 443 10.16 0.76 -1.80
CA ARG A 443 11.61 0.62 -2.00
C ARG A 443 12.37 1.37 -0.91
N GLY A 444 13.53 0.86 -0.53
CA GLY A 444 14.47 1.59 0.30
C GLY A 444 15.08 2.78 -0.46
N GLY A 445 15.40 3.85 0.25
CA GLY A 445 16.08 5.00 -0.32
C GLY A 445 17.56 4.70 -0.59
N ASN A 446 18.14 5.40 -1.54
CA ASN A 446 19.57 5.27 -1.84
C ASN A 446 20.42 5.98 -0.78
N GLY A 447 21.63 5.50 -0.54
CA GLY A 447 22.61 6.21 0.26
C GLY A 447 23.17 7.42 -0.51
N GLY A 448 23.44 8.50 0.21
CA GLY A 448 24.05 9.70 -0.34
C GLY A 448 25.52 9.50 -0.68
N THR A 449 26.04 10.34 -1.58
CA THR A 449 27.46 10.35 -1.93
C THR A 449 28.31 11.04 -0.87
N GLY A 450 29.60 10.73 -0.74
CA GLY A 450 30.50 11.46 0.16
C GLY A 450 31.92 11.52 -0.37
N THR A 451 32.75 12.45 0.10
CA THR A 451 34.16 12.50 -0.34
C THR A 451 34.93 11.32 0.20
N TYR A 452 34.77 10.99 1.48
CA TYR A 452 35.43 9.84 2.09
C TYR A 452 34.60 8.57 2.00
N ALA A 453 33.31 8.63 2.32
CA ALA A 453 32.46 7.45 2.26
C ALA A 453 31.05 7.75 1.76
N GLY A 454 30.49 6.86 0.94
CA GLY A 454 29.08 6.89 0.62
C GLY A 454 28.23 6.34 1.78
N GLY A 455 26.98 6.78 1.86
CA GLY A 455 26.02 6.26 2.83
C GLY A 455 25.44 4.91 2.42
N ASN A 456 24.89 4.15 3.36
CA ASN A 456 24.25 2.87 3.04
C ASN A 456 22.87 3.07 2.45
N GLY A 457 22.46 2.20 1.53
CA GLY A 457 21.09 2.13 1.05
C GLY A 457 20.12 1.60 2.12
N GLY A 458 18.87 2.02 2.04
CA GLY A 458 17.79 1.59 2.93
C GLY A 458 17.22 0.23 2.54
N ALA A 459 16.66 -0.50 3.51
CA ALA A 459 16.00 -1.77 3.22
C ALA A 459 14.63 -1.55 2.55
N GLY A 460 14.24 -2.45 1.65
CA GLY A 460 12.90 -2.48 1.08
C GLY A 460 11.85 -3.05 2.05
N GLY A 461 10.60 -2.65 1.88
CA GLY A 461 9.47 -3.05 2.73
C GLY A 461 8.78 -4.34 2.27
N GLY A 462 7.98 -4.95 3.15
CA GLY A 462 7.23 -6.18 2.83
C GLY A 462 6.02 -5.92 1.93
N GLY A 463 5.74 -6.86 1.01
CA GLY A 463 4.58 -6.83 0.11
C GLY A 463 3.25 -7.24 0.76
N GLY A 464 2.15 -6.89 0.10
CA GLY A 464 0.79 -6.93 0.65
C GLY A 464 0.12 -8.29 0.47
N ARG A 465 -0.79 -8.65 1.38
CA ARG A 465 -1.34 -10.03 1.50
C ARG A 465 -2.06 -10.56 0.26
N GLY A 466 -2.29 -9.75 -0.77
CA GLY A 466 -2.82 -10.15 -2.08
C GLY A 466 -1.76 -10.66 -3.06
N GLY A 467 -0.58 -11.07 -2.58
CA GLY A 467 0.45 -11.68 -3.43
C GLY A 467 1.41 -10.68 -4.07
N TYR A 468 1.56 -9.50 -3.46
CA TYR A 468 2.42 -8.45 -3.99
C TYR A 468 3.89 -8.64 -3.59
N ALA A 469 4.78 -8.15 -4.45
CA ALA A 469 6.22 -8.22 -4.24
C ALA A 469 6.68 -7.36 -3.05
N GLY A 470 7.77 -7.78 -2.41
CA GLY A 470 8.54 -6.93 -1.51
C GLY A 470 9.22 -5.80 -2.29
N GLY A 471 9.46 -4.68 -1.62
CA GLY A 471 10.19 -3.56 -2.23
C GLY A 471 11.67 -3.86 -2.34
N ASP A 472 12.33 -3.28 -3.34
CA ASP A 472 13.78 -3.38 -3.50
C ASP A 472 14.52 -2.61 -2.40
N GLY A 473 15.70 -3.09 -2.03
CA GLY A 473 16.64 -2.31 -1.23
C GLY A 473 17.25 -1.18 -2.05
N GLY A 474 17.55 -0.06 -1.40
CA GLY A 474 18.20 1.08 -2.04
C GLY A 474 19.69 0.83 -2.28
N ASP A 475 20.25 1.50 -3.27
CA ASP A 475 21.68 1.40 -3.58
C ASP A 475 22.52 2.13 -2.51
N GLY A 476 23.72 1.61 -2.24
CA GLY A 476 24.72 2.31 -1.46
C GLY A 476 25.30 3.49 -2.22
N GLY A 477 25.54 4.60 -1.52
CA GLY A 477 26.10 5.81 -2.10
C GLY A 477 27.54 5.62 -2.57
N THR A 478 27.92 6.33 -3.63
CA THR A 478 29.30 6.33 -4.12
C THR A 478 30.19 7.27 -3.29
N SER A 479 31.49 7.23 -3.54
CA SER A 479 32.42 8.19 -2.93
C SER A 479 33.35 8.85 -3.95
N THR A 480 33.66 10.14 -3.76
CA THR A 480 34.43 10.94 -4.74
C THR A 480 35.92 11.04 -4.46
N GLY A 481 36.36 10.72 -3.24
CA GLY A 481 37.78 10.71 -2.85
C GLY A 481 38.14 11.81 -1.87
N TRP A 482 38.60 11.44 -0.67
CA TRP A 482 39.17 12.36 0.31
C TRP A 482 40.70 12.31 0.27
N GLN A 483 41.33 13.45 0.00
CA GLN A 483 42.77 13.60 -0.06
C GLN A 483 43.37 13.77 1.35
N HIS A 484 44.30 12.89 1.68
CA HIS A 484 45.05 12.92 2.93
C HIS A 484 46.50 12.53 2.71
N ASP A 485 47.43 13.39 3.13
CA ASP A 485 48.87 13.18 3.01
C ASP A 485 49.32 12.77 1.60
N GLY A 486 48.68 13.38 0.59
CA GLY A 486 48.94 13.17 -0.82
C GLY A 486 48.24 11.97 -1.45
N VAL A 487 47.61 11.08 -0.67
CA VAL A 487 46.84 9.92 -1.14
C VAL A 487 45.35 10.20 -1.05
N THR A 488 44.57 9.75 -2.03
CA THR A 488 43.11 9.88 -2.00
C THR A 488 42.48 8.60 -1.50
N TYR A 489 41.72 8.68 -0.40
CA TYR A 489 41.03 7.57 0.24
C TYR A 489 39.52 7.69 0.03
N SER A 490 38.85 6.59 -0.36
CA SER A 490 37.39 6.52 -0.35
C SER A 490 36.78 5.12 -0.12
N HIS A 491 35.51 5.07 0.29
CA HIS A 491 34.76 3.84 0.56
C HIS A 491 33.29 3.97 0.08
N GLY A 492 32.84 3.07 -0.79
CA GLY A 492 31.43 3.05 -1.21
C GLY A 492 30.48 2.54 -0.12
N GLY A 493 29.25 3.04 -0.07
CA GLY A 493 28.24 2.58 0.88
C GLY A 493 27.72 1.18 0.56
N ASN A 494 27.20 0.44 1.54
CA ASN A 494 26.57 -0.85 1.27
C ASN A 494 25.16 -0.67 0.71
N GLY A 495 24.73 -1.56 -0.17
CA GLY A 495 23.34 -1.64 -0.62
C GLY A 495 22.41 -2.16 0.47
N GLY A 496 21.14 -1.76 0.42
CA GLY A 496 20.10 -2.20 1.33
C GLY A 496 19.53 -3.57 0.97
N ASP A 497 19.01 -4.30 1.96
CA ASP A 497 18.35 -5.58 1.72
C ASP A 497 16.97 -5.40 1.07
N GLY A 498 16.60 -6.33 0.19
CA GLY A 498 15.26 -6.40 -0.40
C GLY A 498 14.19 -6.88 0.60
N GLY A 499 12.98 -6.38 0.42
CA GLY A 499 11.81 -6.71 1.22
C GLY A 499 11.24 -8.10 0.92
N ARG A 500 10.52 -8.67 1.88
CA ARG A 500 9.87 -9.98 1.69
C ARG A 500 8.63 -9.87 0.82
N GLY A 501 8.45 -10.82 -0.09
CA GLY A 501 7.22 -11.01 -0.84
C GLY A 501 6.08 -11.54 0.02
N ALA A 502 4.85 -11.24 -0.38
CA ALA A 502 3.69 -11.55 0.42
C ALA A 502 3.24 -13.01 0.34
N THR A 503 2.71 -13.52 1.45
CA THR A 503 2.07 -14.84 1.53
C THR A 503 0.54 -14.66 1.48
N PRO A 504 -0.10 -14.89 0.33
CA PRO A 504 -1.54 -14.70 0.16
C PRO A 504 -2.38 -15.90 0.62
N GLY A 505 -3.70 -15.76 0.49
CA GLY A 505 -4.67 -16.83 0.64
C GLY A 505 -4.57 -17.91 -0.47
N THR A 506 -5.62 -18.73 -0.62
CA THR A 506 -5.56 -19.98 -1.39
C THR A 506 -5.58 -19.83 -2.92
N ASP A 507 -5.92 -18.65 -3.44
CA ASP A 507 -6.29 -18.49 -4.86
C ASP A 507 -5.40 -17.49 -5.62
N THR A 508 -4.41 -16.91 -4.94
CA THR A 508 -3.54 -15.87 -5.50
C THR A 508 -2.08 -16.30 -5.42
N ALA A 509 -1.32 -16.08 -6.50
CA ALA A 509 0.12 -16.33 -6.50
C ALA A 509 0.80 -15.48 -5.43
N ALA A 510 1.80 -16.04 -4.76
CA ALA A 510 2.54 -15.32 -3.73
C ALA A 510 3.53 -14.33 -4.35
N GLY A 511 3.83 -13.27 -3.59
CA GLY A 511 4.68 -12.19 -4.08
C GLY A 511 6.15 -12.57 -4.09
N ASP A 512 6.89 -12.06 -5.07
CA ASP A 512 8.35 -12.21 -5.11
C ASP A 512 9.03 -11.37 -4.02
N GLY A 513 10.20 -11.79 -3.56
CA GLY A 513 11.06 -10.97 -2.74
C GLY A 513 11.69 -9.84 -3.56
N GLY A 514 11.85 -8.66 -2.95
CA GLY A 514 12.52 -7.52 -3.58
C GLY A 514 14.01 -7.78 -3.78
N ALA A 515 14.62 -7.14 -4.77
CA ALA A 515 16.06 -7.22 -4.98
C ALA A 515 16.82 -6.48 -3.87
N GLY A 516 18.04 -6.94 -3.55
CA GLY A 516 18.97 -6.16 -2.75
C GLY A 516 19.60 -5.05 -3.60
N GLY A 517 19.84 -3.89 -2.99
CA GLY A 517 20.49 -2.75 -3.65
C GLY A 517 21.97 -3.00 -3.93
N ALA A 518 22.50 -2.35 -4.95
CA ALA A 518 23.92 -2.42 -5.27
C ALA A 518 24.77 -1.70 -4.20
N GLY A 519 25.99 -2.18 -3.97
CA GLY A 519 26.99 -1.46 -3.22
C GLY A 519 27.55 -0.29 -4.03
N GLY A 520 27.80 0.83 -3.37
CA GLY A 520 28.36 2.01 -3.99
C GLY A 520 29.82 1.82 -4.41
N ASN A 521 30.23 2.51 -5.46
CA ASN A 521 31.61 2.50 -5.92
C ASN A 521 32.51 3.39 -5.04
N GLY A 522 33.75 2.96 -4.86
CA GLY A 522 34.85 3.81 -4.43
C GLY A 522 35.29 4.77 -5.53
N ALA A 523 36.00 5.84 -5.16
CA ALA A 523 36.57 6.78 -6.12
C ALA A 523 37.62 6.09 -7.01
N THR A 524 37.86 6.67 -8.20
CA THR A 524 38.86 6.17 -9.16
C THR A 524 39.87 7.25 -9.51
N GLY A 525 41.04 6.87 -10.03
CA GLY A 525 42.08 7.80 -10.48
C GLY A 525 43.49 7.49 -9.98
N ASN A 526 44.43 8.36 -10.32
CA ASN A 526 45.82 8.22 -9.89
C ASN A 526 45.99 8.49 -8.40
N ASN A 527 46.80 7.66 -7.73
CA ASN A 527 47.06 7.75 -6.30
C ASN A 527 45.78 7.66 -5.43
N VAL A 528 44.76 6.98 -5.96
CA VAL A 528 43.50 6.71 -5.26
C VAL A 528 43.54 5.30 -4.70
N VAL A 529 43.21 5.19 -3.43
CA VAL A 529 43.06 3.95 -2.68
C VAL A 529 41.60 3.87 -2.22
N SER A 530 40.81 3.01 -2.85
CA SER A 530 39.37 2.93 -2.57
C SER A 530 38.84 1.51 -2.45
N ILE A 531 37.78 1.39 -1.67
CA ILE A 531 37.03 0.16 -1.44
C ILE A 531 35.59 0.35 -1.93
N GLY A 532 35.06 -0.60 -2.68
CA GLY A 532 33.64 -0.62 -3.03
C GLY A 532 32.76 -1.19 -1.91
N GLY A 533 31.53 -0.73 -1.81
CA GLY A 533 30.56 -1.22 -0.82
C GLY A 533 30.00 -2.59 -1.17
N ASN A 534 29.47 -3.32 -0.19
CA ASN A 534 28.85 -4.63 -0.45
C ASN A 534 27.43 -4.43 -1.00
N GLY A 535 26.98 -5.35 -1.86
CA GLY A 535 25.58 -5.42 -2.29
C GLY A 535 24.68 -5.94 -1.18
N GLY A 536 23.43 -5.48 -1.15
CA GLY A 536 22.40 -5.93 -0.22
C GLY A 536 21.85 -7.31 -0.59
N ASN A 537 21.26 -8.01 0.38
CA ASN A 537 20.67 -9.32 0.13
C ASN A 537 19.30 -9.19 -0.53
N GLY A 538 18.94 -10.14 -1.39
CA GLY A 538 17.60 -10.26 -1.92
C GLY A 538 16.60 -10.73 -0.86
N GLY A 539 15.37 -10.22 -0.94
CA GLY A 539 14.28 -10.58 -0.06
C GLY A 539 13.76 -12.00 -0.31
N ALA A 540 13.17 -12.63 0.71
CA ALA A 540 12.54 -13.93 0.53
C ALA A 540 11.21 -13.81 -0.24
N GLY A 541 10.93 -14.78 -1.11
CA GLY A 541 9.64 -14.93 -1.76
C GLY A 541 8.55 -15.37 -0.79
N GLY A 542 7.31 -14.95 -1.07
CA GLY A 542 6.15 -15.29 -0.28
C GLY A 542 5.73 -16.75 -0.43
N SER A 543 5.20 -17.35 0.63
CA SER A 543 4.68 -18.72 0.55
C SER A 543 3.27 -18.75 -0.05
N ALA A 544 2.87 -19.87 -0.65
CA ALA A 544 1.56 -20.04 -1.25
C ALA A 544 0.81 -21.26 -0.68
N SER A 545 -0.52 -21.18 -0.75
CA SER A 545 -1.43 -22.29 -0.43
C SER A 545 -2.46 -22.45 -1.55
N GLY A 546 -3.05 -23.63 -1.72
CA GLY A 546 -4.17 -23.85 -2.65
C GLY A 546 -3.77 -24.25 -4.08
N GLY A 547 -2.51 -24.63 -4.32
CA GLY A 547 -2.05 -25.06 -5.64
C GLY A 547 -1.62 -23.93 -6.58
N VAL A 548 -1.53 -22.70 -6.08
CA VAL A 548 -0.95 -21.54 -6.79
C VAL A 548 0.57 -21.47 -6.60
N ALA A 549 1.23 -20.66 -7.43
CA ALA A 549 2.68 -20.47 -7.38
C ALA A 549 3.12 -19.69 -6.14
N ALA A 550 4.15 -20.18 -5.45
CA ALA A 550 4.86 -19.39 -4.44
C ALA A 550 5.83 -18.40 -5.10
N GLY A 551 6.17 -17.34 -4.36
CA GLY A 551 6.99 -16.26 -4.87
C GLY A 551 8.46 -16.63 -4.91
N ASN A 552 9.19 -16.11 -5.88
CA ASN A 552 10.62 -16.28 -5.99
C ASN A 552 11.36 -15.40 -4.98
N GLY A 553 12.55 -15.82 -4.58
CA GLY A 553 13.46 -14.96 -3.84
C GLY A 553 14.02 -13.86 -4.74
N GLY A 554 14.20 -12.66 -4.19
CA GLY A 554 14.83 -11.54 -4.89
C GLY A 554 16.31 -11.78 -5.14
N SER A 555 16.87 -11.14 -6.15
CA SER A 555 18.31 -11.19 -6.41
C SER A 555 19.10 -10.39 -5.36
N GLY A 556 20.29 -10.85 -5.00
CA GLY A 556 21.25 -10.04 -4.25
C GLY A 556 21.83 -8.92 -5.13
N GLY A 557 22.13 -7.78 -4.52
CA GLY A 557 22.72 -6.63 -5.20
C GLY A 557 24.19 -6.86 -5.54
N ALA A 558 24.68 -6.21 -6.59
CA ALA A 558 26.09 -6.26 -6.94
C ALA A 558 26.94 -5.52 -5.90
N GLY A 559 28.17 -5.97 -5.67
CA GLY A 559 29.17 -5.21 -4.92
C GLY A 559 29.73 -4.05 -5.75
N GLY A 560 30.04 -2.95 -5.09
CA GLY A 560 30.67 -1.79 -5.71
C GLY A 560 32.13 -2.05 -6.03
N SER A 561 32.65 -1.36 -7.04
CA SER A 561 34.06 -1.45 -7.44
C SER A 561 34.93 -0.48 -6.64
N GLY A 562 36.20 -0.81 -6.47
CA GLY A 562 37.20 0.06 -5.84
C GLY A 562 38.56 -0.07 -6.52
N THR A 563 39.47 0.87 -6.29
CA THR A 563 40.83 0.78 -6.86
C THR A 563 41.66 -0.25 -6.12
N ALA A 564 41.48 -0.40 -4.81
CA ALA A 564 42.18 -1.37 -3.99
C ALA A 564 41.35 -2.65 -3.83
N SER A 565 40.11 -2.51 -3.38
CA SER A 565 39.23 -3.66 -3.19
C SER A 565 37.83 -3.44 -3.73
N GLY A 566 37.26 -4.48 -4.32
CA GLY A 566 35.84 -4.52 -4.65
C GLY A 566 35.01 -5.03 -3.47
N GLY A 567 33.77 -4.56 -3.37
CA GLY A 567 32.81 -5.05 -2.39
C GLY A 567 32.20 -6.39 -2.79
N ASN A 568 31.73 -7.18 -1.83
CA ASN A 568 31.10 -8.46 -2.13
C ASN A 568 29.69 -8.25 -2.69
N GLY A 569 29.25 -9.15 -3.57
CA GLY A 569 27.85 -9.24 -3.97
C GLY A 569 26.96 -9.76 -2.84
N GLY A 570 25.72 -9.29 -2.79
CA GLY A 570 24.73 -9.73 -1.82
C GLY A 570 24.20 -11.13 -2.13
N SER A 571 23.69 -11.82 -1.11
CA SER A 571 23.07 -13.14 -1.32
C SER A 571 21.68 -13.02 -1.95
N GLY A 572 21.30 -14.00 -2.77
CA GLY A 572 19.93 -14.13 -3.26
C GLY A 572 18.97 -14.59 -2.18
N GLY A 573 17.73 -14.11 -2.23
CA GLY A 573 16.69 -14.50 -1.29
C GLY A 573 16.20 -15.92 -1.50
N SER A 574 15.65 -16.55 -0.46
CA SER A 574 15.02 -17.87 -0.59
C SER A 574 13.68 -17.77 -1.34
N GLY A 575 13.38 -18.77 -2.17
CA GLY A 575 12.05 -18.96 -2.73
C GLY A 575 11.02 -19.35 -1.67
N GLY A 576 9.76 -18.98 -1.92
CA GLY A 576 8.65 -19.26 -1.02
C GLY A 576 8.20 -20.73 -1.08
N ASN A 577 7.70 -21.22 0.04
CA ASN A 577 7.16 -22.59 0.12
C ASN A 577 5.77 -22.65 -0.49
N ALA A 578 5.41 -23.78 -1.09
CA ALA A 578 4.08 -24.01 -1.65
C ALA A 578 3.39 -25.20 -0.97
N THR A 579 2.10 -25.04 -0.69
CA THR A 579 1.28 -26.03 0.02
C THR A 579 -0.05 -26.26 -0.71
N VAL A 580 -0.55 -27.50 -0.71
CA VAL A 580 -1.91 -27.83 -1.20
C VAL A 580 -2.75 -28.34 -0.02
N PRO A 581 -3.92 -27.74 0.29
CA PRO A 581 -4.84 -28.24 1.30
C PRO A 581 -5.42 -29.62 0.92
N LEU A 582 -5.78 -30.44 1.93
CA LEU A 582 -6.18 -31.86 1.80
C LEU A 582 -7.34 -32.18 0.84
N THR A 583 -8.04 -31.19 0.29
CA THR A 583 -9.21 -31.36 -0.58
C THR A 583 -8.89 -31.15 -2.06
N GLY A 584 -7.93 -31.92 -2.59
CA GLY A 584 -7.73 -32.15 -4.04
C GLY A 584 -7.61 -30.91 -4.93
N GLY A 585 -6.37 -30.50 -5.25
CA GLY A 585 -6.05 -29.50 -6.28
C GLY A 585 -4.93 -29.97 -7.21
N THR A 586 -4.77 -29.31 -8.38
CA THR A 586 -3.58 -29.48 -9.23
C THR A 586 -2.37 -28.87 -8.52
N GLY A 587 -1.23 -29.57 -8.51
CA GLY A 587 -0.06 -29.16 -7.70
C GLY A 587 0.49 -27.79 -8.08
N GLY A 588 0.77 -26.97 -7.06
CA GLY A 588 1.43 -25.67 -7.24
C GLY A 588 2.94 -25.79 -7.49
N THR A 589 3.59 -24.66 -7.76
CA THR A 589 5.05 -24.56 -7.91
C THR A 589 5.63 -23.83 -6.71
N ALA A 590 6.61 -24.42 -6.03
CA ALA A 590 7.36 -23.69 -5.01
C ALA A 590 8.27 -22.65 -5.68
N GLY A 591 8.57 -21.56 -4.97
CA GLY A 591 9.31 -20.43 -5.52
C GLY A 591 10.78 -20.76 -5.71
N ASN A 592 11.41 -20.18 -6.73
CA ASN A 592 12.84 -20.34 -6.96
C ASN A 592 13.64 -19.44 -6.01
N GLY A 593 14.85 -19.86 -5.68
CA GLY A 593 15.82 -19.00 -5.00
C GLY A 593 16.33 -17.89 -5.93
N GLY A 594 16.55 -16.71 -5.36
CA GLY A 594 17.11 -15.57 -6.08
C GLY A 594 18.59 -15.76 -6.42
N ALA A 595 19.07 -15.11 -7.48
CA ALA A 595 20.49 -15.13 -7.82
C ALA A 595 21.31 -14.30 -6.81
N GLY A 596 22.53 -14.72 -6.51
CA GLY A 596 23.50 -13.91 -5.80
C GLY A 596 24.06 -12.79 -6.68
N GLY A 597 24.38 -11.65 -6.08
CA GLY A 597 24.94 -10.49 -6.77
C GLY A 597 26.40 -10.71 -7.18
N ALA A 598 26.85 -10.04 -8.24
CA ALA A 598 28.26 -10.07 -8.62
C ALA A 598 29.13 -9.32 -7.58
N GLY A 599 30.37 -9.76 -7.38
CA GLY A 599 31.36 -9.01 -6.63
C GLY A 599 31.92 -7.84 -7.46
N GLY A 600 32.30 -6.77 -6.79
CA GLY A 600 32.86 -5.58 -7.43
C GLY A 600 34.31 -5.75 -7.87
N ASP A 601 34.72 -4.97 -8.86
CA ASP A 601 36.07 -5.04 -9.42
C ASP A 601 37.11 -4.33 -8.53
N SER A 602 38.37 -4.76 -8.64
CA SER A 602 39.54 -4.07 -8.10
C SER A 602 40.41 -3.47 -9.21
N GLY A 603 40.71 -2.18 -9.09
CA GLY A 603 41.64 -1.45 -9.97
C GLY A 603 43.13 -1.84 -9.83
N GLY A 604 43.46 -2.77 -8.93
CA GLY A 604 44.82 -3.32 -8.81
C GLY A 604 45.77 -2.53 -7.90
N VAL A 605 45.25 -1.56 -7.16
CA VAL A 605 46.02 -0.78 -6.18
C VAL A 605 46.25 -1.63 -4.93
N THR A 606 47.46 -1.63 -4.39
CA THR A 606 47.78 -2.34 -3.15
C THR A 606 47.37 -1.51 -1.93
N MET A 607 46.62 -2.12 -1.03
CA MET A 607 46.17 -1.53 0.22
C MET A 607 47.37 -1.28 1.15
N PRO A 608 47.58 -0.05 1.62
CA PRO A 608 48.59 0.22 2.65
C PRO A 608 48.27 -0.52 3.95
N THR A 609 49.30 -0.97 4.69
CA THR A 609 49.11 -1.67 5.99
C THR A 609 48.50 -0.76 7.05
N ASP A 610 48.80 0.53 7.01
CA ASP A 610 48.33 1.53 7.97
C ASP A 610 47.14 2.33 7.40
N ASN A 611 46.30 1.68 6.59
CA ASN A 611 45.17 2.35 5.95
C ASN A 611 44.10 2.81 6.96
N PRO A 612 43.38 3.92 6.66
CA PRO A 612 42.38 4.48 7.57
C PRO A 612 41.12 3.60 7.72
N TYR A 613 40.96 2.55 6.92
CA TYR A 613 39.81 1.63 6.98
C TYR A 613 40.02 0.46 7.94
N GLY A 614 41.26 0.16 8.34
CA GLY A 614 41.62 -1.10 8.99
C GLY A 614 41.40 -2.33 8.10
N ALA A 615 41.35 -2.14 6.78
CA ALA A 615 41.09 -3.20 5.81
C ALA A 615 42.33 -4.08 5.59
N GLY A 616 42.08 -5.35 5.29
CA GLY A 616 43.13 -6.32 4.93
C GLY A 616 43.73 -6.09 3.54
N PRO A 617 44.54 -7.04 3.04
CA PRO A 617 45.14 -6.95 1.71
C PRO A 617 44.11 -6.75 0.60
N SER A 618 44.49 -6.03 -0.46
CA SER A 618 43.65 -5.80 -1.63
C SER A 618 43.11 -7.08 -2.25
N HIS A 619 41.84 -7.07 -2.63
CA HIS A 619 41.18 -8.14 -3.37
C HIS A 619 39.99 -7.60 -4.16
N ALA A 620 39.65 -8.20 -5.29
CA ALA A 620 38.33 -7.97 -5.88
C ALA A 620 37.23 -8.62 -5.01
N GLY A 621 36.00 -8.19 -5.20
CA GLY A 621 34.86 -8.64 -4.40
C GLY A 621 34.42 -10.06 -4.73
N ASN A 622 33.99 -10.83 -3.73
CA ASN A 622 33.41 -12.14 -4.00
C ASN A 622 31.97 -12.00 -4.51
N GLY A 623 31.54 -12.93 -5.36
CA GLY A 623 30.13 -13.07 -5.73
C GLY A 623 29.30 -13.55 -4.56
N GLY A 624 28.06 -13.09 -4.49
CA GLY A 624 27.09 -13.51 -3.49
C GLY A 624 26.55 -14.91 -3.75
N ASN A 625 26.09 -15.58 -2.71
CA ASN A 625 25.51 -16.91 -2.84
C ASN A 625 24.10 -16.84 -3.44
N GLY A 626 23.73 -17.83 -4.24
CA GLY A 626 22.36 -18.01 -4.69
C GLY A 626 21.45 -18.44 -3.54
N GLY A 627 20.21 -18.00 -3.57
CA GLY A 627 19.18 -18.33 -2.59
C GLY A 627 18.68 -19.77 -2.75
N ASN A 628 18.14 -20.34 -1.68
CA ASN A 628 17.57 -21.68 -1.73
C ASN A 628 16.19 -21.66 -2.40
N GLY A 629 15.87 -22.72 -3.14
CA GLY A 629 14.54 -22.97 -3.67
C GLY A 629 13.54 -23.34 -2.56
N GLY A 630 12.29 -22.97 -2.76
CA GLY A 630 11.19 -23.21 -1.84
C GLY A 630 10.77 -24.68 -1.79
N THR A 631 10.22 -25.10 -0.66
CA THR A 631 9.78 -26.48 -0.44
C THR A 631 8.31 -26.67 -0.80
N GLY A 632 7.98 -27.82 -1.41
CA GLY A 632 6.62 -28.31 -1.54
C GLY A 632 6.27 -29.22 -0.36
N THR A 633 5.22 -28.93 0.40
CA THR A 633 4.96 -29.66 1.67
C THR A 633 3.78 -30.64 1.64
N SER A 634 2.81 -30.51 0.72
CA SER A 634 1.60 -31.36 0.76
C SER A 634 0.91 -31.64 -0.58
N ASP A 635 0.49 -32.91 -0.72
CA ASP A 635 -0.61 -33.50 -1.49
C ASP A 635 -0.94 -33.01 -2.90
N ALA A 636 0.05 -32.88 -3.76
CA ALA A 636 -0.11 -32.88 -5.22
C ALA A 636 1.27 -32.87 -5.88
N GLY A 637 1.50 -33.66 -6.94
CA GLY A 637 2.80 -33.86 -7.61
C GLY A 637 3.42 -32.64 -8.31
N GLY A 638 3.46 -31.48 -7.67
CA GLY A 638 4.13 -30.26 -8.14
C GLY A 638 5.66 -30.32 -8.03
N THR A 639 6.34 -29.22 -8.35
CA THR A 639 7.81 -29.15 -8.35
C THR A 639 8.34 -28.31 -7.19
N GLY A 640 9.37 -28.81 -6.51
CA GLY A 640 10.19 -27.99 -5.61
C GLY A 640 10.85 -26.86 -6.38
N GLY A 641 11.14 -25.74 -5.70
CA GLY A 641 11.75 -24.58 -6.34
C GLY A 641 13.22 -24.82 -6.67
N ASP A 642 13.72 -24.28 -7.77
CA ASP A 642 15.14 -24.35 -8.10
C ASP A 642 15.97 -23.45 -7.18
N GLY A 643 17.19 -23.84 -6.88
CA GLY A 643 18.17 -23.00 -6.22
C GLY A 643 18.67 -21.87 -7.13
N GLY A 644 18.88 -20.69 -6.58
CA GLY A 644 19.40 -19.54 -7.32
C GLY A 644 20.87 -19.71 -7.71
N ALA A 645 21.29 -19.07 -8.80
CA ALA A 645 22.69 -19.07 -9.20
C ALA A 645 23.54 -18.23 -8.22
N GLY A 646 24.78 -18.66 -7.97
CA GLY A 646 25.79 -17.84 -7.31
C GLY A 646 26.28 -16.73 -8.23
N GLY A 647 26.60 -15.57 -7.65
CA GLY A 647 27.13 -14.41 -8.36
C GLY A 647 28.58 -14.61 -8.81
N ALA A 648 28.97 -13.93 -9.89
CA ALA A 648 30.37 -13.93 -10.32
C ALA A 648 31.25 -13.15 -9.33
N GLY A 649 32.50 -13.57 -9.15
CA GLY A 649 33.51 -12.77 -8.47
C GLY A 649 34.00 -11.61 -9.34
N GLY A 650 34.41 -10.52 -8.69
CA GLY A 650 34.91 -9.32 -9.36
C GLY A 650 36.30 -9.52 -9.97
N ASN A 651 36.58 -8.79 -11.04
CA ASN A 651 37.86 -8.82 -11.73
C ASN A 651 38.91 -7.97 -11.01
N ALA A 652 40.19 -8.30 -11.21
CA ALA A 652 41.30 -7.60 -10.61
C ALA A 652 42.37 -7.21 -11.64
N GLN A 653 42.90 -6.00 -11.49
CA GLN A 653 44.06 -5.53 -12.22
C GLN A 653 45.35 -5.70 -11.40
N GLY A 654 46.52 -5.54 -12.03
CA GLY A 654 47.81 -5.59 -11.35
C GLY A 654 48.05 -6.90 -10.60
N THR A 655 48.67 -6.82 -9.41
CA THR A 655 48.99 -7.99 -8.56
C THR A 655 47.84 -8.41 -7.64
N VAL A 656 46.68 -7.77 -7.74
CA VAL A 656 45.52 -8.06 -6.88
C VAL A 656 44.80 -9.31 -7.39
N ASN A 657 44.30 -10.12 -6.46
CA ASN A 657 43.58 -11.35 -6.78
C ASN A 657 42.14 -11.06 -7.22
N GLY A 658 41.67 -11.82 -8.20
CA GLY A 658 40.25 -11.86 -8.58
C GLY A 658 39.40 -12.42 -7.45
N GLY A 659 38.14 -11.98 -7.39
CA GLY A 659 37.19 -12.41 -6.38
C GLY A 659 36.65 -13.80 -6.64
N ASN A 660 36.28 -14.53 -5.60
CA ASN A 660 35.69 -15.85 -5.77
C ASN A 660 34.24 -15.75 -6.26
N GLY A 661 33.79 -16.72 -7.05
CA GLY A 661 32.38 -16.88 -7.38
C GLY A 661 31.57 -17.38 -6.19
N GLY A 662 30.33 -16.94 -6.09
CA GLY A 662 29.40 -17.37 -5.05
C GLY A 662 28.88 -18.79 -5.26
N THR A 663 28.45 -19.45 -4.20
CA THR A 663 27.87 -20.80 -4.31
C THR A 663 26.46 -20.73 -4.86
N GLY A 664 26.08 -21.71 -5.69
CA GLY A 664 24.69 -21.91 -6.08
C GLY A 664 23.82 -22.34 -4.89
N GLY A 665 22.56 -21.91 -4.90
CA GLY A 665 21.59 -22.23 -3.86
C GLY A 665 21.11 -23.68 -3.95
N THR A 666 20.61 -24.22 -2.85
CA THR A 666 20.05 -25.58 -2.83
C THR A 666 18.67 -25.61 -3.48
N GLY A 667 18.35 -26.70 -4.19
CA GLY A 667 17.02 -26.96 -4.72
C GLY A 667 16.05 -27.36 -3.61
N GLY A 668 14.80 -26.94 -3.74
CA GLY A 668 13.73 -27.21 -2.80
C GLY A 668 13.16 -28.62 -2.90
N THR A 669 12.54 -29.10 -1.83
CA THR A 669 11.94 -30.45 -1.83
C THR A 669 10.68 -30.51 -2.68
N GLY A 670 10.48 -31.62 -3.38
CA GLY A 670 9.25 -31.91 -4.10
C GLY A 670 8.08 -32.19 -3.16
N PHE A 671 6.87 -32.00 -3.66
CA PHE A 671 5.64 -32.16 -2.88
C PHE A 671 5.36 -33.61 -2.53
N LYS A 672 4.77 -33.86 -1.35
CA LYS A 672 4.22 -35.18 -1.08
C LYS A 672 3.03 -35.47 -2.01
N GLY A 673 2.87 -36.73 -2.40
CA GLY A 673 1.71 -37.18 -3.17
C GLY A 673 0.41 -37.12 -2.37
N SER A 674 -0.71 -36.93 -3.07
CA SER A 674 -2.03 -36.73 -2.46
C SER A 674 -2.57 -37.95 -1.74
N VAL A 675 -3.12 -37.75 -0.54
CA VAL A 675 -3.72 -38.84 0.23
C VAL A 675 -4.88 -39.48 -0.55
N ALA A 676 -4.85 -40.80 -0.66
CA ALA A 676 -5.90 -41.57 -1.30
C ALA A 676 -7.23 -41.54 -0.54
N THR A 677 -8.34 -41.70 -1.27
CA THR A 677 -9.68 -41.81 -0.68
C THR A 677 -9.93 -43.22 -0.12
N ASN A 678 -10.60 -43.29 1.04
CA ASN A 678 -11.03 -44.52 1.69
C ASN A 678 -12.58 -44.63 1.67
N PRO A 679 -13.21 -44.95 0.53
CA PRO A 679 -14.66 -44.97 0.42
C PRO A 679 -15.26 -46.16 1.17
N ALA A 680 -16.39 -45.94 1.85
CA ALA A 680 -17.07 -47.00 2.61
C ALA A 680 -17.68 -48.11 1.74
N HIS A 681 -17.98 -47.82 0.47
CA HIS A 681 -18.69 -48.74 -0.45
C HIS A 681 -18.11 -48.78 -1.87
N ALA A 682 -16.83 -48.44 -2.04
CA ALA A 682 -16.13 -48.51 -3.34
C ALA A 682 -14.70 -49.06 -3.16
N ALA A 683 -13.99 -49.33 -4.27
CA ALA A 683 -12.55 -49.62 -4.22
C ALA A 683 -11.77 -48.40 -3.68
N GLY A 684 -10.66 -48.66 -3.01
CA GLY A 684 -9.79 -47.61 -2.49
C GLY A 684 -9.22 -46.74 -3.60
N GLY A 685 -9.09 -45.44 -3.36
CA GLY A 685 -8.44 -44.53 -4.31
C GLY A 685 -6.95 -44.84 -4.44
N ASN A 686 -6.33 -44.53 -5.58
CA ASN A 686 -4.88 -44.58 -5.68
C ASN A 686 -4.24 -43.42 -4.89
N GLY A 687 -3.09 -43.66 -4.29
CA GLY A 687 -2.26 -42.61 -3.72
C GLY A 687 -1.67 -41.75 -4.82
N GLY A 688 -1.56 -40.44 -4.58
CA GLY A 688 -0.92 -39.54 -5.52
C GLY A 688 0.59 -39.73 -5.58
N ASP A 689 1.16 -39.45 -6.74
CA ASP A 689 2.61 -39.44 -6.93
C ASP A 689 3.25 -38.25 -6.23
N GLY A 690 4.46 -38.46 -5.70
CA GLY A 690 5.31 -37.41 -5.17
C GLY A 690 5.84 -36.49 -6.27
N GLY A 691 6.00 -35.23 -5.92
CA GLY A 691 6.51 -34.17 -6.76
C GLY A 691 8.02 -34.22 -6.97
N VAL A 692 8.49 -33.62 -8.07
CA VAL A 692 9.93 -33.57 -8.39
C VAL A 692 10.64 -32.55 -7.49
N GLY A 693 11.83 -32.88 -7.00
CA GLY A 693 12.70 -31.95 -6.28
C GLY A 693 13.28 -30.89 -7.20
N GLY A 694 13.45 -29.67 -6.70
CA GLY A 694 14.04 -28.57 -7.47
C GLY A 694 15.53 -28.80 -7.73
N ASN A 695 16.05 -28.26 -8.82
CA ASN A 695 17.47 -28.36 -9.15
C ASN A 695 18.32 -27.46 -8.26
N GLY A 696 19.57 -27.85 -8.04
CA GLY A 696 20.56 -26.99 -7.42
C GLY A 696 20.98 -25.86 -8.35
N GLY A 697 21.24 -24.69 -7.76
CA GLY A 697 21.68 -23.51 -8.49
C GLY A 697 23.10 -23.63 -9.02
N GLN A 698 23.41 -22.92 -10.09
CA GLN A 698 24.76 -22.88 -10.66
C GLN A 698 25.72 -22.14 -9.73
N GLY A 699 26.96 -22.63 -9.60
CA GLY A 699 28.03 -21.88 -8.95
C GLY A 699 28.49 -20.71 -9.81
N GLY A 700 28.80 -19.57 -9.18
CA GLY A 700 29.26 -18.37 -9.88
C GLY A 700 30.68 -18.49 -10.40
N ALA A 701 31.01 -17.84 -11.52
CA ALA A 701 32.37 -17.81 -12.02
C ALA A 701 33.31 -17.03 -11.08
N GLY A 702 34.56 -17.46 -10.95
CA GLY A 702 35.61 -16.68 -10.31
C GLY A 702 36.06 -15.52 -11.19
N GLY A 703 36.40 -14.40 -10.57
CA GLY A 703 36.84 -13.19 -11.25
C GLY A 703 38.23 -13.31 -11.86
N THR A 704 38.45 -12.65 -12.99
CA THR A 704 39.73 -12.68 -13.68
C THR A 704 40.78 -11.80 -13.00
N ALA A 705 42.05 -12.09 -13.22
CA ALA A 705 43.17 -11.27 -12.74
C ALA A 705 44.22 -11.04 -13.85
N VAL A 706 44.97 -9.94 -13.78
CA VAL A 706 46.09 -9.71 -14.71
C VAL A 706 47.36 -10.41 -14.22
N SER A 707 47.91 -9.97 -13.10
CA SER A 707 49.13 -10.54 -12.50
C SER A 707 48.92 -11.19 -11.14
N GLY A 708 47.82 -10.88 -10.45
CA GLY A 708 47.35 -11.65 -9.30
C GLY A 708 46.76 -13.00 -9.69
N ASN A 709 46.33 -13.76 -8.69
CA ASN A 709 45.66 -15.04 -8.92
C ASN A 709 44.20 -14.80 -9.31
N GLY A 710 43.70 -15.56 -10.28
CA GLY A 710 42.27 -15.57 -10.60
C GLY A 710 41.47 -16.13 -9.43
N GLY A 711 40.24 -15.64 -9.26
CA GLY A 711 39.36 -16.10 -8.19
C GLY A 711 38.86 -17.52 -8.41
N ALA A 712 38.57 -18.26 -7.34
CA ALA A 712 37.99 -19.59 -7.46
C ALA A 712 36.54 -19.51 -7.98
N GLY A 713 36.14 -20.49 -8.78
CA GLY A 713 34.73 -20.69 -9.13
C GLY A 713 33.93 -21.16 -7.92
N GLY A 714 32.69 -20.71 -7.82
CA GLY A 714 31.76 -21.12 -6.77
C GLY A 714 31.29 -22.56 -6.96
N ASN A 715 30.91 -23.21 -5.86
CA ASN A 715 30.34 -24.55 -5.92
C ASN A 715 28.89 -24.51 -6.46
N GLY A 716 28.50 -25.53 -7.21
CA GLY A 716 27.10 -25.76 -7.56
C GLY A 716 26.29 -26.14 -6.33
N GLY A 717 25.02 -25.73 -6.29
CA GLY A 717 24.09 -26.05 -5.23
C GLY A 717 23.61 -27.49 -5.30
N ALA A 718 23.24 -28.08 -4.16
CA ALA A 718 22.68 -29.42 -4.14
C ALA A 718 21.25 -29.44 -4.74
N GLY A 719 20.90 -30.51 -5.44
CA GLY A 719 19.53 -30.78 -5.87
C GLY A 719 18.62 -31.12 -4.70
N GLY A 720 17.35 -30.73 -4.80
CA GLY A 720 16.31 -30.97 -3.82
C GLY A 720 15.83 -32.41 -3.83
N THR A 721 15.34 -32.90 -2.69
CA THR A 721 14.79 -34.25 -2.62
C THR A 721 13.42 -34.33 -3.29
N GLY A 722 13.17 -35.41 -4.05
CA GLY A 722 11.84 -35.72 -4.55
C GLY A 722 10.86 -35.97 -3.41
N GLY A 723 9.60 -35.62 -3.63
CA GLY A 723 8.55 -35.84 -2.64
C GLY A 723 8.13 -37.30 -2.54
N ALA A 724 7.69 -37.73 -1.37
CA ALA A 724 7.21 -39.10 -1.18
C ALA A 724 5.84 -39.31 -1.84
N GLY A 725 5.62 -40.47 -2.45
CA GLY A 725 4.31 -40.91 -2.91
C GLY A 725 3.36 -41.18 -1.72
N ALA A 726 2.06 -40.99 -1.94
CA ALA A 726 1.06 -41.26 -0.92
C ALA A 726 0.66 -42.73 -0.90
N SER A 727 0.25 -43.22 0.27
CA SER A 727 -0.35 -44.54 0.38
C SER A 727 -1.68 -44.61 -0.39
N GLY A 728 -1.94 -45.77 -0.99
CA GLY A 728 -3.23 -46.11 -1.57
C GLY A 728 -4.32 -46.27 -0.51
N GLY A 729 -5.55 -46.03 -0.91
CA GLY A 729 -6.72 -46.06 -0.03
C GLY A 729 -7.18 -47.49 0.22
N ASN A 730 -7.72 -47.74 1.40
CA ASN A 730 -8.37 -49.00 1.75
C ASN A 730 -9.69 -49.13 0.98
N GLY A 731 -9.97 -50.35 0.51
CA GLY A 731 -11.25 -50.67 -0.11
C GLY A 731 -12.39 -50.76 0.90
N GLY A 732 -13.57 -50.25 0.51
CA GLY A 732 -14.80 -50.32 1.29
C GLY A 732 -15.50 -51.66 1.20
N THR A 733 -16.76 -51.71 1.61
CA THR A 733 -17.63 -52.89 1.54
C THR A 733 -18.83 -52.62 0.65
N ASP A 734 -19.15 -53.46 -0.33
CA ASP A 734 -20.34 -53.31 -1.16
C ASP A 734 -21.65 -53.61 -0.39
N SER A 735 -22.80 -53.43 -1.05
CA SER A 735 -24.13 -53.66 -0.47
C SER A 735 -24.41 -55.13 -0.11
N ALA A 736 -23.58 -56.06 -0.61
CA ALA A 736 -23.63 -57.48 -0.27
C ALA A 736 -22.70 -57.84 0.91
N GLY A 737 -21.96 -56.87 1.46
CA GLY A 737 -21.00 -57.06 2.54
C GLY A 737 -19.62 -57.55 2.07
N THR A 738 -19.37 -57.56 0.75
CA THR A 738 -18.07 -57.95 0.19
C THR A 738 -17.11 -56.77 0.29
N GLN A 739 -15.92 -57.00 0.86
CA GLN A 739 -14.86 -55.99 0.85
C GLN A 739 -14.32 -55.80 -0.59
N LEU A 740 -13.93 -54.58 -0.92
CA LEU A 740 -13.49 -54.14 -2.24
C LEU A 740 -11.96 -53.98 -2.25
N ALA A 741 -11.36 -53.90 -3.44
CA ALA A 741 -9.91 -53.78 -3.60
C ALA A 741 -9.36 -52.49 -2.99
N GLY A 742 -8.13 -52.55 -2.47
CA GLY A 742 -7.39 -51.36 -2.10
C GLY A 742 -6.80 -50.66 -3.33
N GLY A 743 -6.61 -49.34 -3.25
CA GLY A 743 -5.97 -48.58 -4.32
C GLY A 743 -4.45 -48.71 -4.28
N ASN A 744 -3.79 -48.46 -5.42
CA ASN A 744 -2.33 -48.52 -5.51
C ASN A 744 -1.70 -47.36 -4.74
N GLY A 745 -0.50 -47.55 -4.20
CA GLY A 745 0.33 -46.46 -3.69
C GLY A 745 0.87 -45.60 -4.83
N GLY A 746 1.06 -44.31 -4.57
CA GLY A 746 1.67 -43.39 -5.53
C GLY A 746 3.19 -43.55 -5.60
N ASN A 747 3.78 -43.24 -6.74
CA ASN A 747 5.22 -43.28 -6.91
C ASN A 747 5.90 -42.13 -6.16
N GLY A 748 7.15 -42.33 -5.74
CA GLY A 748 7.99 -41.24 -5.26
C GLY A 748 8.42 -40.33 -6.40
N GLY A 749 8.53 -39.03 -6.12
CA GLY A 749 9.00 -38.04 -7.08
C GLY A 749 10.50 -38.13 -7.32
N ALA A 750 10.96 -37.74 -8.50
CA ALA A 750 12.40 -37.70 -8.79
C ALA A 750 13.11 -36.63 -7.94
N GLY A 751 14.36 -36.88 -7.58
CA GLY A 751 15.24 -35.87 -7.01
C GLY A 751 15.67 -34.84 -8.06
N GLY A 752 15.95 -33.62 -7.62
CA GLY A 752 16.48 -32.57 -8.49
C GLY A 752 17.95 -32.78 -8.82
N ASN A 753 18.40 -32.24 -9.94
CA ASN A 753 19.79 -32.34 -10.35
C ASN A 753 20.69 -31.45 -9.49
N GLY A 754 21.96 -31.83 -9.34
CA GLY A 754 22.98 -30.95 -8.77
C GLY A 754 23.28 -29.77 -9.70
N GLY A 755 23.58 -28.62 -9.13
CA GLY A 755 24.05 -27.46 -9.90
C GLY A 755 25.45 -27.70 -10.47
N GLN A 756 25.74 -27.13 -11.64
CA GLN A 756 27.10 -27.10 -12.17
C GLN A 756 27.98 -26.17 -11.33
N HIS A 757 29.27 -26.47 -11.33
CA HIS A 757 30.26 -25.61 -10.72
C HIS A 757 30.48 -24.32 -11.51
N GLY A 758 30.93 -23.28 -10.82
CA GLY A 758 31.52 -22.11 -11.43
C GLY A 758 32.91 -22.40 -11.99
N THR A 759 33.24 -21.77 -13.10
CA THR A 759 34.61 -21.79 -13.66
C THR A 759 35.52 -20.91 -12.82
N GLY A 760 36.76 -21.35 -12.60
CA GLY A 760 37.80 -20.52 -11.99
C GLY A 760 38.19 -19.35 -12.91
N GLY A 761 38.54 -18.22 -12.31
CA GLY A 761 38.95 -17.02 -13.02
C GLY A 761 40.30 -17.18 -13.71
N ALA A 762 40.41 -16.67 -14.93
CA ALA A 762 41.68 -16.66 -15.65
C ALA A 762 42.68 -15.69 -15.01
N SER A 763 43.97 -15.99 -15.14
CA SER A 763 45.05 -15.04 -14.86
C SER A 763 46.04 -14.95 -16.02
N SER A 764 46.51 -13.75 -16.34
CA SER A 764 47.46 -13.55 -17.45
C SER A 764 48.90 -13.94 -17.07
N SER A 765 49.28 -13.74 -15.80
CA SER A 765 50.64 -14.03 -15.31
C SER A 765 50.71 -14.59 -13.88
N GLY A 766 49.59 -14.60 -13.14
CA GLY A 766 49.42 -15.34 -11.89
C GLY A 766 48.81 -16.72 -12.12
N THR A 767 48.36 -17.41 -11.05
CA THR A 767 47.68 -18.70 -11.20
C THR A 767 46.20 -18.49 -11.52
N ALA A 768 45.67 -19.26 -12.48
CA ALA A 768 44.22 -19.33 -12.68
C ALA A 768 43.54 -19.88 -11.41
N GLY A 769 42.33 -19.40 -11.15
CA GLY A 769 41.51 -19.90 -10.05
C GLY A 769 41.09 -21.35 -10.28
N ALA A 770 40.88 -22.08 -9.20
CA ALA A 770 40.30 -23.41 -9.28
C ALA A 770 38.84 -23.32 -9.71
N ASN A 771 38.36 -24.30 -10.49
CA ASN A 771 36.92 -24.50 -10.67
C ASN A 771 36.28 -24.90 -9.34
N GLY A 772 35.00 -24.54 -9.15
CA GLY A 772 34.23 -25.04 -8.03
C GLY A 772 33.93 -26.54 -8.17
N THR A 773 33.25 -27.10 -7.17
CA THR A 773 32.71 -28.45 -7.24
C THR A 773 31.26 -28.45 -7.71
N GLY A 774 30.86 -29.44 -8.50
CA GLY A 774 29.44 -29.63 -8.83
C GLY A 774 28.63 -29.94 -7.57
N GLY A 775 27.36 -29.60 -7.60
CA GLY A 775 26.41 -29.89 -6.54
C GLY A 775 26.07 -31.37 -6.47
N ALA A 776 25.72 -31.85 -5.28
CA ALA A 776 25.20 -33.20 -5.12
C ALA A 776 23.79 -33.32 -5.73
N ALA A 777 23.50 -34.46 -6.37
CA ALA A 777 22.15 -34.78 -6.81
C ALA A 777 21.20 -34.95 -5.63
N GLY A 778 19.94 -34.57 -5.83
CA GLY A 778 18.87 -34.80 -4.87
C GLY A 778 18.44 -36.27 -4.85
N ASN A 779 18.06 -36.75 -3.66
CA ASN A 779 17.49 -38.09 -3.52
C ASN A 779 16.09 -38.14 -4.14
N GLY A 780 15.71 -39.27 -4.74
CA GLY A 780 14.32 -39.54 -5.08
C GLY A 780 13.45 -39.72 -3.83
N GLY A 781 12.16 -39.45 -3.96
CA GLY A 781 11.17 -39.69 -2.92
C GLY A 781 10.84 -41.18 -2.77
N ALA A 782 10.39 -41.59 -1.59
CA ALA A 782 9.92 -42.95 -1.38
C ALA A 782 8.56 -43.20 -2.06
N GLY A 783 8.35 -44.40 -2.58
CA GLY A 783 7.04 -44.86 -3.03
C GLY A 783 6.03 -45.02 -1.88
N GLY A 784 4.76 -44.81 -2.18
CA GLY A 784 3.66 -45.00 -1.24
C GLY A 784 3.24 -46.47 -1.14
N ALA A 785 2.82 -46.91 0.04
CA ALA A 785 2.32 -48.27 0.22
C ALA A 785 0.94 -48.47 -0.45
N GLY A 786 0.67 -49.66 -0.98
CA GLY A 786 -0.65 -50.04 -1.48
C GLY A 786 -1.71 -50.10 -0.38
N GLY A 787 -2.95 -49.74 -0.73
CA GLY A 787 -4.09 -49.79 0.18
C GLY A 787 -4.56 -51.21 0.46
N THR A 788 -5.14 -51.44 1.63
CA THR A 788 -5.60 -52.78 2.02
C THR A 788 -6.98 -53.09 1.42
N GLY A 789 -7.17 -54.32 0.95
CA GLY A 789 -8.45 -54.83 0.44
C GLY A 789 -8.65 -56.29 0.88
N SER A 790 -9.90 -56.73 1.02
CA SER A 790 -10.25 -58.10 1.44
C SER A 790 -11.32 -58.71 0.50
N PRO A 791 -11.39 -60.04 0.29
CA PRO A 791 -10.51 -61.07 0.85
C PRO A 791 -9.07 -60.89 0.37
N ALA A 792 -8.12 -61.35 1.20
CA ALA A 792 -6.67 -61.23 0.98
C ALA A 792 -6.30 -61.65 -0.46
N GLY A 793 -6.09 -60.67 -1.35
CA GLY A 793 -5.86 -60.96 -2.76
C GLY A 793 -5.79 -59.77 -3.69
N GLN A 794 -6.40 -58.62 -3.38
CA GLN A 794 -6.21 -57.39 -4.17
C GLN A 794 -5.97 -56.19 -3.25
N ALA A 795 -4.92 -56.30 -2.43
CA ALA A 795 -4.26 -55.09 -1.94
C ALA A 795 -3.69 -54.32 -3.14
N GLY A 796 -3.71 -53.00 -3.08
CA GLY A 796 -3.07 -52.20 -4.11
C GLY A 796 -1.58 -52.49 -4.19
N THR A 797 -0.96 -52.19 -5.33
CA THR A 797 0.49 -52.30 -5.47
C THR A 797 1.17 -51.12 -4.78
N ASP A 798 2.32 -51.35 -4.14
CA ASP A 798 3.19 -50.27 -3.69
C ASP A 798 3.68 -49.45 -4.90
N GLY A 799 3.80 -48.14 -4.72
CA GLY A 799 4.42 -47.24 -5.69
C GLY A 799 5.93 -47.44 -5.73
N THR A 800 6.55 -47.09 -6.85
CA THR A 800 8.01 -47.17 -6.99
C THR A 800 8.70 -45.97 -6.36
N ASP A 801 9.89 -46.16 -5.81
CA ASP A 801 10.75 -45.05 -5.41
C ASP A 801 11.15 -44.17 -6.60
N GLY A 802 11.23 -42.87 -6.37
CA GLY A 802 11.69 -41.89 -7.34
C GLY A 802 13.17 -42.07 -7.65
N GLN A 803 13.55 -41.70 -8.87
CA GLN A 803 14.96 -41.73 -9.25
C GLN A 803 15.72 -40.55 -8.61
N PRO A 804 16.98 -40.73 -8.19
CA PRO A 804 17.86 -39.61 -7.85
C PRO A 804 18.06 -38.68 -9.05
N GLY A 805 18.40 -37.42 -8.77
CA GLY A 805 18.84 -36.48 -9.81
C GLY A 805 20.20 -36.83 -10.39
N GLN A 806 20.65 -36.04 -11.36
CA GLN A 806 21.97 -36.14 -11.97
C GLN A 806 22.96 -35.09 -11.49
#